data_AF-A0A2D6Q0W7-F1
#
_entry.id   AF-A0A2D6Q0W7-F1
#
_cell.length_a   1.000
_cell.length_b   1.000
_cell.length_c   1.000
_cell.angle_alpha   90.00
_cell.angle_beta   90.00
_cell.angle_gamma   90.00
#
_symmetry.space_group_name_H-M   'P 1'
#
loop_
_entity.id
_entity.type
_entity.pdbx_description
1 polymer ?
#
loop_
_entity_poly.entity_id
_entity_poly.type
_entity_poly.pdbx_seq_one_letter_code
_entity_poly.pdbx_strand_id
1 'polypeptide(L)'
;MDVVRLYLGSLLATLVFASDPAPGQDYRAELRKLQPTVDAAIDRGVKWLVEQQLPDGSFGGVHAGLFPNGETALSVYTLLKSGLLPSHPAVARGLEWLKRHEPQKTYSTACQMLAFEATKEPGYQPKIKALLKLLLRSQTRKGGFEYPGPPRPGPDMSNAQYGALGLRAAMLAGVRVPPSALTRLMEFALDHQGPERQVRLPADPVMEGPGKTGKRKDRYDRTPSDKERNGYAAGFFYDKRRPTVTGSMTTAGMGILLIVRDCWGKKIPKAAKSRIRKAVELGLNWMRQNWTVANNPGSPAWEFYYLYGLERVGSLLLQDVVAGHPWYLEGARHLTSGGLQAKDGSWTRRAAGQLTATCFVLLFLKRATWVGRGITGKNADDDVPIAQWVSEDGDLRLRGNGTPKVALWVDGFSRAIQEKWKSGRRRPDIRVLRVSYYVDGKPIATVEGKPSRMWKGETFAAQYTFSEPGTFSVFAKAELLPPGAKRHDADTKTVTVVSGALNITVVNPASTWRTEMGRALAGNVVEKARIKVTTSTEANRRSAGDLCVDGRETTRWLCKVDDAKPRIQLRLSKPQQVQNIMVSQNLLAIGRGGRRPKPPAAVERIAVHINGSKKPTVEIDLLLDQPTRVELPAKVKLGTLRIEILKRSSGRTGSVGFSEIYLY
;
A
#
# COMPACT_ATOMS: atom_id res chain seq x y z
N MET A 1 31.04 -31.79 20.61
CA MET A 1 30.38 -33.00 21.11
C MET A 1 29.43 -32.58 22.21
N ASP A 2 28.15 -32.86 21.99
CA ASP A 2 27.09 -33.10 22.97
C ASP A 2 26.75 -32.04 24.02
N VAL A 3 25.73 -31.24 23.71
CA VAL A 3 24.53 -31.15 24.56
C VAL A 3 23.29 -31.01 23.65
N VAL A 4 22.64 -32.15 23.39
CA VAL A 4 21.37 -32.30 22.66
C VAL A 4 20.45 -33.17 23.54
N ARG A 5 19.16 -32.80 23.63
CA ARG A 5 18.02 -33.40 24.39
C ARG A 5 17.96 -32.98 25.87
N LEU A 6 16.84 -32.67 26.54
CA LEU A 6 15.37 -32.75 26.35
C LEU A 6 14.78 -31.40 26.86
N TYR A 7 13.68 -30.84 26.36
CA TYR A 7 12.30 -31.21 26.71
C TYR A 7 11.34 -30.91 25.55
N LEU A 8 10.78 -31.98 25.00
CA LEU A 8 9.52 -32.03 24.26
C LEU A 8 8.37 -32.03 25.27
N GLY A 9 7.42 -31.14 25.10
CA GLY A 9 6.19 -31.05 25.88
C GLY A 9 5.09 -30.37 25.06
N SER A 10 4.54 -31.13 24.13
CA SER A 10 3.14 -31.06 23.65
C SER A 10 2.47 -29.67 23.56
N LEU A 11 2.54 -29.06 22.38
CA LEU A 11 1.42 -28.30 21.83
C LEU A 11 1.10 -28.88 20.44
N LEU A 12 0.16 -29.82 20.42
CA LEU A 12 -0.53 -30.27 19.22
C LEU A 12 -1.35 -29.09 18.69
N ALA A 13 -0.69 -28.17 17.97
CA ALA A 13 -1.39 -27.40 16.96
C ALA A 13 -1.67 -28.38 15.83
N THR A 14 -2.94 -28.75 15.67
CA THR A 14 -3.44 -29.37 14.45
C THR A 14 -3.07 -28.44 13.30
N LEU A 15 -1.94 -28.73 12.65
CA LEU A 15 -1.62 -28.28 11.32
C LEU A 15 -2.74 -28.81 10.43
N VAL A 16 -3.80 -28.02 10.26
CA VAL A 16 -4.64 -28.14 9.09
C VAL A 16 -3.74 -27.72 7.93
N PHE A 17 -2.99 -28.68 7.39
CA PHE A 17 -2.54 -28.58 6.01
C PHE A 17 -3.82 -28.42 5.22
N ALA A 18 -4.05 -27.21 4.69
CA ALA A 18 -5.08 -27.01 3.69
C ALA A 18 -4.72 -27.98 2.57
N SER A 19 -5.49 -29.06 2.44
CA SER A 19 -5.36 -30.00 1.34
C SER A 19 -5.41 -29.20 0.04
N ASP A 20 -4.48 -29.46 -0.87
CA ASP A 20 -4.54 -28.96 -2.23
C ASP A 20 -5.96 -29.18 -2.78
N PRO A 21 -6.52 -28.22 -3.54
CA PRO A 21 -7.81 -28.44 -4.18
C PRO A 21 -7.74 -29.75 -4.99
N ALA A 22 -8.69 -30.66 -4.75
CA ALA A 22 -8.75 -31.93 -5.43
C ALA A 22 -8.72 -31.73 -6.96
N PRO A 23 -8.08 -32.63 -7.72
CA PRO A 23 -8.10 -32.59 -9.19
C PRO A 23 -9.56 -32.47 -9.70
N GLY A 24 -9.83 -31.51 -10.58
CA GLY A 24 -11.19 -31.24 -11.11
C GLY A 24 -11.99 -30.13 -10.41
N GLN A 25 -11.45 -29.42 -9.41
CA GLN A 25 -12.14 -28.25 -8.85
C GLN A 25 -11.98 -26.98 -9.73
N ASP A 26 -13.10 -26.33 -10.06
CA ASP A 26 -13.11 -25.02 -10.72
C ASP A 26 -12.52 -23.95 -9.78
N TYR A 27 -11.22 -23.67 -9.91
CA TYR A 27 -10.53 -22.66 -9.09
C TYR A 27 -11.17 -21.27 -9.18
N ARG A 28 -11.86 -20.94 -10.29
CA ARG A 28 -12.57 -19.67 -10.41
C ARG A 28 -13.82 -19.66 -9.55
N ALA A 29 -14.51 -20.79 -9.40
CA ALA A 29 -15.62 -20.91 -8.46
C ALA A 29 -15.14 -20.77 -7.01
N GLU A 30 -14.02 -21.39 -6.66
CA GLU A 30 -13.39 -21.24 -5.33
C GLU A 30 -12.94 -19.80 -5.08
N LEU A 31 -12.35 -19.14 -6.07
CA LEU A 31 -11.97 -17.74 -5.97
C LEU A 31 -13.19 -16.83 -5.74
N ARG A 32 -14.31 -17.07 -6.43
CA ARG A 32 -15.56 -16.32 -6.20
C ARG A 32 -16.08 -16.48 -4.78
N LYS A 33 -15.94 -17.66 -4.18
CA LYS A 33 -16.33 -17.89 -2.77
C LYS A 33 -15.40 -17.16 -1.80
N LEU A 34 -14.11 -17.08 -2.12
CA LEU A 34 -13.10 -16.42 -1.30
C LEU A 34 -13.13 -14.88 -1.42
N GLN A 35 -13.62 -14.36 -2.56
CA GLN A 35 -13.56 -12.93 -2.90
C GLN A 35 -14.11 -12.00 -1.80
N PRO A 36 -15.26 -12.26 -1.14
CA PRO A 36 -15.74 -11.39 -0.07
C PRO A 36 -14.76 -11.26 1.11
N THR A 37 -14.05 -12.34 1.45
CA THR A 37 -13.02 -12.33 2.51
C THR A 37 -11.80 -11.50 2.08
N VAL A 38 -11.42 -11.60 0.80
CA VAL A 38 -10.33 -10.81 0.21
C VAL A 38 -10.68 -9.33 0.23
N ASP A 39 -11.88 -8.96 -0.18
CA ASP A 39 -12.35 -7.57 -0.19
C ASP A 39 -12.35 -7.00 1.22
N ALA A 40 -12.92 -7.70 2.19
CA ALA A 40 -12.92 -7.26 3.59
C ALA A 40 -11.50 -7.11 4.17
N ALA A 41 -10.57 -7.98 3.79
CA ALA A 41 -9.18 -7.85 4.20
C ALA A 41 -8.51 -6.61 3.57
N ILE A 42 -8.75 -6.35 2.28
CA ILE A 42 -8.29 -5.14 1.59
C ILE A 42 -8.84 -3.90 2.29
N ASP A 43 -10.15 -3.85 2.56
CA ASP A 43 -10.81 -2.68 3.15
C ASP A 43 -10.18 -2.32 4.50
N ARG A 44 -9.98 -3.31 5.39
CA ARG A 44 -9.29 -3.11 6.68
C ARG A 44 -7.85 -2.65 6.51
N GLY A 45 -7.11 -3.23 5.57
CA GLY A 45 -5.72 -2.86 5.31
C GLY A 45 -5.56 -1.45 4.74
N VAL A 46 -6.47 -1.04 3.85
CA VAL A 46 -6.53 0.31 3.27
C VAL A 46 -6.86 1.34 4.34
N LYS A 47 -7.89 1.07 5.17
CA LYS A 47 -8.24 1.91 6.31
C LYS A 47 -7.03 2.11 7.23
N TRP A 48 -6.40 1.01 7.65
CA TRP A 48 -5.20 1.06 8.47
C TRP A 48 -4.11 1.91 7.83
N LEU A 49 -3.83 1.71 6.53
CA LEU A 49 -2.78 2.44 5.82
C LEU A 49 -3.06 3.94 5.81
N VAL A 50 -4.29 4.37 5.52
CA VAL A 50 -4.70 5.79 5.56
C VAL A 50 -4.47 6.40 6.94
N GLU A 51 -4.76 5.65 8.00
CA GLU A 51 -4.57 6.08 9.39
C GLU A 51 -3.09 6.20 9.79
N GLN A 52 -2.16 5.62 9.03
CA GLN A 52 -0.72 5.74 9.29
C GLN A 52 -0.09 7.02 8.71
N GLN A 53 -0.86 7.86 8.02
CA GLN A 53 -0.31 9.05 7.39
C GLN A 53 0.03 10.12 8.42
N LEU A 54 1.23 10.70 8.29
CA LEU A 54 1.74 11.76 9.15
C LEU A 54 1.13 13.13 8.78
N PRO A 55 1.23 14.12 9.67
CA PRO A 55 0.70 15.46 9.45
C PRO A 55 1.10 16.11 8.13
N ASP A 56 2.37 15.96 7.74
CA ASP A 56 2.92 16.53 6.51
C ASP A 56 2.45 15.82 5.22
N GLY A 57 1.69 14.73 5.35
CA GLY A 57 1.24 13.88 4.25
C GLY A 57 2.19 12.72 3.93
N SER A 58 3.33 12.62 4.61
CA SER A 58 4.25 11.48 4.46
C SER A 58 3.76 10.22 5.19
N PHE A 59 4.44 9.10 4.95
CA PHE A 59 4.24 7.86 5.69
C PHE A 59 5.58 7.40 6.30
N GLY A 60 5.63 7.27 7.62
CA GLY A 60 6.85 6.98 8.38
C GLY A 60 6.91 5.57 8.96
N GLY A 61 7.38 4.59 8.19
CA GLY A 61 7.68 3.24 8.67
C GLY A 61 9.13 3.09 9.17
N VAL A 62 9.56 1.84 9.35
CA VAL A 62 10.91 1.54 9.86
C VAL A 62 12.02 1.92 8.88
N HIS A 63 11.68 2.19 7.62
CA HIS A 63 12.65 2.52 6.58
C HIS A 63 12.69 4.00 6.22
N ALA A 64 11.80 4.85 6.74
CA ALA A 64 11.72 6.28 6.41
C ALA A 64 13.05 7.02 6.61
N GLY A 65 13.80 6.70 7.67
CA GLY A 65 15.13 7.31 7.88
C GLY A 65 16.17 6.96 6.80
N LEU A 66 16.03 5.82 6.12
CA LEU A 66 16.93 5.38 5.04
C LEU A 66 16.39 5.71 3.64
N PHE A 67 15.06 5.76 3.49
CA PHE A 67 14.33 5.93 2.23
C PHE A 67 13.11 6.84 2.46
N PRO A 68 13.32 8.13 2.77
CA PRO A 68 12.25 9.03 3.21
C PRO A 68 11.10 9.11 2.20
N ASN A 69 11.41 9.13 0.90
CA ASN A 69 10.39 9.15 -0.14
C ASN A 69 9.82 7.76 -0.47
N GLY A 70 10.58 6.70 -0.18
CA GLY A 70 10.25 5.33 -0.60
C GLY A 70 8.97 4.80 0.05
N GLU A 71 8.83 4.96 1.36
CA GLU A 71 7.64 4.49 2.10
C GLU A 71 6.41 5.33 1.78
N THR A 72 6.56 6.66 1.68
CA THR A 72 5.47 7.55 1.23
C THR A 72 5.02 7.17 -0.18
N ALA A 73 5.94 7.01 -1.12
CA ALA A 73 5.61 6.68 -2.50
C ALA A 73 4.98 5.29 -2.65
N LEU A 74 5.51 4.28 -1.92
CA LEU A 74 4.91 2.94 -1.91
C LEU A 74 3.50 2.96 -1.32
N SER A 75 3.27 3.74 -0.25
CA SER A 75 1.95 3.88 0.38
C SER A 75 0.97 4.55 -0.57
N VAL A 76 1.34 5.68 -1.18
CA VAL A 76 0.50 6.38 -2.17
C VAL A 76 0.19 5.49 -3.36
N TYR A 77 1.20 4.80 -3.91
CA TYR A 77 1.00 3.82 -5.00
C TYR A 77 0.04 2.71 -4.58
N THR A 78 0.17 2.18 -3.37
CA THR A 78 -0.70 1.14 -2.84
C THR A 78 -2.14 1.63 -2.68
N LEU A 79 -2.35 2.83 -2.15
CA LEU A 79 -3.68 3.42 -2.02
C LEU A 79 -4.35 3.60 -3.38
N LEU A 80 -3.62 4.14 -4.37
CA LEU A 80 -4.10 4.26 -5.76
C LEU A 80 -4.44 2.90 -6.38
N LYS A 81 -3.58 1.90 -6.21
CA LYS A 81 -3.81 0.52 -6.69
C LYS A 81 -4.90 -0.21 -5.92
N SER A 82 -5.21 0.28 -4.72
CA SER A 82 -6.37 -0.10 -3.93
C SER A 82 -7.57 0.80 -4.22
N GLY A 83 -7.66 1.41 -5.40
CA GLY A 83 -8.88 2.04 -5.90
C GLY A 83 -9.21 3.40 -5.30
N LEU A 84 -8.36 3.99 -4.44
CA LEU A 84 -8.55 5.37 -4.00
C LEU A 84 -8.21 6.32 -5.15
N LEU A 85 -9.05 7.34 -5.34
CA LEU A 85 -8.84 8.38 -6.34
C LEU A 85 -7.67 9.32 -5.95
N PRO A 86 -6.98 9.95 -6.92
CA PRO A 86 -5.98 10.97 -6.65
C PRO A 86 -6.48 12.12 -5.75
N SER A 87 -7.77 12.44 -5.83
CA SER A 87 -8.43 13.47 -5.03
C SER A 87 -8.75 13.04 -3.59
N HIS A 88 -8.62 11.76 -3.23
CA HIS A 88 -8.80 11.31 -1.86
C HIS A 88 -7.81 12.06 -0.94
N PRO A 89 -8.24 12.64 0.20
CA PRO A 89 -7.39 13.54 1.00
C PRO A 89 -6.02 12.96 1.37
N ALA A 90 -5.96 11.67 1.72
CA ALA A 90 -4.68 11.03 2.03
C ALA A 90 -3.78 10.86 0.79
N VAL A 91 -4.36 10.53 -0.37
CA VAL A 91 -3.61 10.39 -1.62
C VAL A 91 -3.12 11.76 -2.10
N ALA A 92 -3.98 12.77 -2.11
CA ALA A 92 -3.66 14.13 -2.50
C ALA A 92 -2.51 14.73 -1.65
N ARG A 93 -2.57 14.58 -0.32
CA ARG A 93 -1.48 15.03 0.58
C ARG A 93 -0.18 14.28 0.33
N GLY A 94 -0.23 12.96 0.14
CA GLY A 94 0.95 12.17 -0.17
C GLY A 94 1.57 12.55 -1.52
N LEU A 95 0.75 12.80 -2.55
CA LEU A 95 1.21 13.30 -3.85
C LEU A 95 1.83 14.70 -3.73
N GLU A 96 1.24 15.60 -2.93
CA GLU A 96 1.79 16.93 -2.65
C GLU A 96 3.16 16.83 -1.97
N TRP A 97 3.27 15.99 -0.93
CA TRP A 97 4.53 15.74 -0.25
C TRP A 97 5.58 15.20 -1.23
N LEU A 98 5.23 14.23 -2.07
CA LEU A 98 6.14 13.68 -3.09
C LEU A 98 6.54 14.72 -4.16
N LYS A 99 5.68 15.68 -4.51
CA LYS A 99 6.06 16.73 -5.47
C LYS A 99 7.18 17.62 -4.93
N ARG A 100 7.13 17.93 -3.63
CA ARG A 100 8.10 18.80 -2.93
C ARG A 100 9.43 18.11 -2.61
N HIS A 101 9.40 16.79 -2.41
CA HIS A 101 10.58 16.03 -2.02
C HIS A 101 11.15 15.25 -3.21
N GLU A 102 12.38 15.55 -3.61
CA GLU A 102 13.10 14.75 -4.59
C GLU A 102 13.56 13.42 -3.97
N PRO A 103 13.34 12.27 -4.63
CA PRO A 103 13.71 10.99 -4.08
C PRO A 103 15.21 10.79 -4.07
N GLN A 104 15.68 10.19 -2.98
CA GLN A 104 17.03 9.67 -2.87
C GLN A 104 16.99 8.15 -3.02
N LYS A 105 17.88 7.61 -3.85
CA LYS A 105 18.05 6.17 -4.14
C LYS A 105 17.03 5.55 -5.08
N THR A 106 17.43 4.43 -5.69
CA THR A 106 16.68 3.70 -6.73
C THR A 106 15.28 3.30 -6.29
N TYR A 107 15.11 2.72 -5.09
CA TYR A 107 13.79 2.36 -4.54
C TYR A 107 12.84 3.56 -4.50
N SER A 108 13.28 4.65 -3.87
CA SER A 108 12.49 5.87 -3.74
C SER A 108 12.10 6.44 -5.09
N THR A 109 13.06 6.55 -6.01
CA THR A 109 12.81 7.08 -7.36
C THR A 109 11.80 6.22 -8.11
N ALA A 110 11.97 4.90 -8.10
CA ALA A 110 11.06 3.97 -8.75
C ALA A 110 9.65 3.98 -8.14
N CYS A 111 9.53 3.90 -6.81
CA CYS A 111 8.24 4.00 -6.12
C CYS A 111 7.52 5.31 -6.43
N GLN A 112 8.25 6.43 -6.47
CA GLN A 112 7.65 7.73 -6.75
C GLN A 112 7.17 7.83 -8.20
N MET A 113 7.89 7.23 -9.16
CA MET A 113 7.41 7.08 -10.53
C MET A 113 6.16 6.21 -10.61
N LEU A 114 6.11 5.10 -9.87
CA LEU A 114 4.92 4.23 -9.79
C LEU A 114 3.71 4.98 -9.23
N ALA A 115 3.88 5.75 -8.15
CA ALA A 115 2.82 6.54 -7.54
C ALA A 115 2.26 7.57 -8.52
N PHE A 116 3.12 8.35 -9.19
CA PHE A 116 2.67 9.33 -10.18
C PHE A 116 2.02 8.68 -11.40
N GLU A 117 2.56 7.58 -11.91
CA GLU A 117 1.96 6.84 -13.03
C GLU A 117 0.59 6.27 -12.68
N ALA A 118 0.42 5.77 -11.46
CA ALA A 118 -0.84 5.18 -11.01
C ALA A 118 -2.01 6.18 -10.93
N THR A 119 -1.73 7.49 -10.86
CA THR A 119 -2.77 8.53 -10.93
C THR A 119 -3.47 8.59 -12.29
N LYS A 120 -2.78 8.14 -13.36
CA LYS A 120 -3.20 8.31 -14.76
C LYS A 120 -3.39 9.77 -15.20
N GLU A 121 -2.94 10.74 -14.42
CA GLU A 121 -3.02 12.15 -14.76
C GLU A 121 -1.86 12.55 -15.70
N PRO A 122 -2.13 13.05 -16.92
CA PRO A 122 -1.08 13.43 -17.87
C PRO A 122 -0.12 14.50 -17.32
N GLY A 123 -0.59 15.33 -16.37
CA GLY A 123 0.19 16.39 -15.74
C GLY A 123 1.45 15.90 -15.01
N TYR A 124 1.53 14.62 -14.62
CA TYR A 124 2.74 14.06 -14.01
C TYR A 124 3.80 13.60 -15.00
N GLN A 125 3.52 13.54 -16.31
CA GLN A 125 4.47 13.08 -17.32
C GLN A 125 5.82 13.84 -17.28
N PRO A 126 5.87 15.18 -17.14
CA PRO A 126 7.14 15.90 -17.00
C PRO A 126 7.93 15.48 -15.75
N LYS A 127 7.26 15.27 -14.61
CA LYS A 127 7.91 14.81 -13.37
C LYS A 127 8.43 13.38 -13.52
N ILE A 128 7.66 12.48 -14.13
CA ILE A 128 8.09 11.10 -14.43
C ILE A 128 9.32 11.11 -15.35
N LYS A 129 9.37 11.99 -16.36
CA LYS A 129 10.53 12.16 -17.24
C LYS A 129 11.77 12.64 -16.48
N ALA A 130 11.61 13.58 -15.55
CA ALA A 130 12.71 14.03 -14.70
C ALA A 130 13.22 12.92 -13.77
N LEU A 131 12.31 12.16 -13.15
CA LEU A 131 12.64 11.01 -12.31
C LEU A 131 13.29 9.87 -13.10
N LEU A 132 12.87 9.63 -14.35
CA LEU A 132 13.54 8.67 -15.24
C LEU A 132 15.00 9.05 -15.48
N LYS A 133 15.29 10.35 -15.69
CA LYS A 133 16.68 10.83 -15.83
C LYS A 133 17.49 10.57 -14.56
N LEU A 134 16.89 10.79 -13.38
CA LEU A 134 17.52 10.49 -12.10
C LEU A 134 17.77 8.99 -11.92
N LEU A 135 16.77 8.16 -12.24
CA LEU A 135 16.86 6.70 -12.16
C LEU A 135 17.99 6.18 -13.05
N LEU A 136 18.05 6.62 -14.30
CA LEU A 136 19.08 6.19 -15.26
C LEU A 136 20.51 6.58 -14.84
N ARG A 137 20.70 7.64 -14.05
CA ARG A 137 22.02 7.99 -13.48
C ARG A 137 22.53 6.95 -12.48
N SER A 138 21.62 6.19 -11.85
CA SER A 138 21.97 5.11 -10.92
C SER A 138 22.15 3.75 -11.60
N GLN A 139 21.89 3.65 -12.92
CA GLN A 139 22.17 2.44 -13.68
C GLN A 139 23.66 2.32 -13.99
N THR A 140 24.27 1.22 -13.56
CA THR A 140 25.69 0.94 -13.76
C THR A 140 26.01 0.54 -15.20
N ARG A 141 27.30 0.54 -15.55
CA ARG A 141 27.79 -0.05 -16.81
C ARG A 141 27.42 -1.53 -16.97
N LYS A 142 27.40 -2.28 -15.85
CA LYS A 142 26.97 -3.68 -15.79
C LYS A 142 25.45 -3.87 -15.85
N GLY A 143 24.68 -2.77 -15.79
CA GLY A 143 23.25 -2.74 -16.07
C GLY A 143 22.30 -2.82 -14.87
N GLY A 144 22.79 -3.26 -13.71
CA GLY A 144 22.06 -3.16 -12.46
C GLY A 144 22.03 -1.73 -11.93
N PHE A 145 21.22 -1.50 -10.90
CA PHE A 145 21.05 -0.19 -10.27
C PHE A 145 21.69 -0.17 -8.88
N GLU A 146 22.36 0.93 -8.54
CA GLU A 146 23.09 1.08 -7.26
C GLU A 146 22.22 1.67 -6.14
N TYR A 147 22.76 1.65 -4.91
CA TYR A 147 22.37 2.56 -3.84
C TYR A 147 23.25 3.82 -3.91
N PRO A 148 22.72 4.98 -4.33
CA PRO A 148 23.42 6.25 -4.19
C PRO A 148 23.75 6.52 -2.71
N GLY A 149 25.00 6.86 -2.43
CA GLY A 149 25.52 7.19 -1.09
C GLY A 149 26.40 6.09 -0.48
N PRO A 150 27.26 6.42 0.51
CA PRO A 150 28.08 5.44 1.22
C PRO A 150 27.26 4.63 2.28
N PRO A 151 27.57 3.34 2.51
CA PRO A 151 28.45 2.50 1.70
C PRO A 151 27.80 2.17 0.35
N ARG A 152 28.62 1.97 -0.70
CA ARG A 152 28.17 1.56 -2.04
C ARG A 152 28.35 0.05 -2.19
N PRO A 153 27.38 -0.80 -1.80
CA PRO A 153 27.56 -2.26 -1.82
C PRO A 153 27.59 -2.86 -3.24
N GLY A 154 27.48 -2.04 -4.28
CA GLY A 154 27.30 -2.43 -5.68
C GLY A 154 25.83 -2.63 -6.06
N PRO A 155 25.52 -2.85 -7.35
CA PRO A 155 24.17 -3.18 -7.78
C PRO A 155 23.76 -4.58 -7.32
N ASP A 156 22.45 -4.76 -7.07
CA ASP A 156 21.83 -6.03 -6.69
C ASP A 156 20.53 -6.27 -7.47
N MET A 157 20.01 -7.50 -7.40
CA MET A 157 18.80 -7.92 -8.10
C MET A 157 17.54 -7.16 -7.65
N SER A 158 17.42 -6.79 -6.36
CA SER A 158 16.26 -6.07 -5.86
C SER A 158 16.23 -4.62 -6.36
N ASN A 159 17.36 -3.91 -6.35
CA ASN A 159 17.47 -2.58 -6.97
C ASN A 159 17.23 -2.65 -8.47
N ALA A 160 17.77 -3.66 -9.16
CA ALA A 160 17.52 -3.86 -10.58
C ALA A 160 16.02 -4.05 -10.87
N GLN A 161 15.30 -4.77 -10.01
CA GLN A 161 13.85 -4.91 -10.10
C GLN A 161 13.13 -3.57 -9.97
N TYR A 162 13.46 -2.74 -8.97
CA TYR A 162 12.84 -1.42 -8.83
C TYR A 162 13.23 -0.49 -9.98
N GLY A 163 14.47 -0.58 -10.48
CA GLY A 163 14.88 0.05 -11.73
C GLY A 163 13.94 -0.32 -12.88
N ALA A 164 13.68 -1.61 -13.09
CA ALA A 164 12.74 -2.10 -14.09
C ALA A 164 11.33 -1.51 -13.90
N LEU A 165 10.83 -1.47 -12.66
CA LEU A 165 9.51 -0.91 -12.33
C LEU A 165 9.43 0.58 -12.67
N GLY A 166 10.48 1.37 -12.40
CA GLY A 166 10.56 2.76 -12.81
C GLY A 166 10.57 2.93 -14.34
N LEU A 167 11.32 2.09 -15.06
CA LEU A 167 11.29 2.08 -16.53
C LEU A 167 9.89 1.76 -17.07
N ARG A 168 9.21 0.78 -16.46
CA ARG A 168 7.82 0.43 -16.81
C ARG A 168 6.88 1.60 -16.56
N ALA A 169 6.98 2.27 -15.41
CA ALA A 169 6.16 3.43 -15.09
C ALA A 169 6.36 4.56 -16.10
N ALA A 170 7.61 4.83 -16.51
CA ALA A 170 7.91 5.78 -17.58
C ALA A 170 7.23 5.38 -18.90
N MET A 171 7.37 4.12 -19.33
CA MET A 171 6.72 3.64 -20.56
C MET A 171 5.20 3.82 -20.48
N LEU A 172 4.56 3.39 -19.38
CA LEU A 172 3.11 3.48 -19.20
C LEU A 172 2.61 4.93 -19.19
N ALA A 173 3.42 5.86 -18.70
CA ALA A 173 3.15 7.30 -18.77
C ALA A 173 3.46 7.93 -20.15
N GLY A 174 3.81 7.13 -21.17
CA GLY A 174 4.17 7.61 -22.51
C GLY A 174 5.56 8.25 -22.61
N VAL A 175 6.41 8.10 -21.58
CA VAL A 175 7.79 8.59 -21.59
C VAL A 175 8.70 7.53 -22.23
N ARG A 176 9.44 7.94 -23.26
CA ARG A 176 10.36 7.04 -24.00
C ARG A 176 11.50 6.54 -23.10
N VAL A 177 11.59 5.22 -22.95
CA VAL A 177 12.71 4.54 -22.29
C VAL A 177 13.84 4.26 -23.29
N PRO A 178 15.11 4.56 -22.97
CA PRO A 178 16.24 4.25 -23.85
C PRO A 178 16.45 2.74 -24.06
N PRO A 179 16.55 2.25 -25.31
CA PRO A 179 16.81 0.82 -25.57
C PRO A 179 18.10 0.30 -24.95
N SER A 180 19.15 1.12 -24.86
CA SER A 180 20.42 0.73 -24.23
C SER A 180 20.28 0.45 -22.73
N ALA A 181 19.38 1.16 -22.04
CA ALA A 181 19.08 0.89 -20.63
C ALA A 181 18.37 -0.46 -20.47
N LEU A 182 17.46 -0.81 -21.38
CA LEU A 182 16.77 -2.10 -21.42
C LEU A 182 17.75 -3.25 -21.69
N THR A 183 18.64 -3.10 -22.67
CA THR A 183 19.68 -4.11 -22.96
C THR A 183 20.54 -4.38 -21.73
N ARG A 184 21.09 -3.33 -21.12
CA ARG A 184 21.96 -3.50 -19.94
C ARG A 184 21.21 -4.17 -18.78
N LEU A 185 19.96 -3.79 -18.54
CA LEU A 185 19.15 -4.37 -17.47
C LEU A 185 18.82 -5.85 -17.73
N MET A 186 18.55 -6.23 -18.99
CA MET A 186 18.39 -7.63 -19.39
C MET A 186 19.66 -8.43 -19.12
N GLU A 187 20.83 -7.94 -19.55
CA GLU A 187 22.10 -8.64 -19.33
C GLU A 187 22.39 -8.80 -17.84
N PHE A 188 22.15 -7.76 -17.04
CA PHE A 188 22.30 -7.85 -15.58
C PHE A 188 21.41 -8.94 -14.97
N ALA A 189 20.14 -9.02 -15.37
CA ALA A 189 19.22 -10.03 -14.85
C ALA A 189 19.64 -11.45 -15.26
N LEU A 190 20.02 -11.65 -16.52
CA LEU A 190 20.50 -12.95 -17.03
C LEU A 190 21.79 -13.39 -16.34
N ASP A 191 22.69 -12.46 -16.03
CA ASP A 191 23.95 -12.69 -15.31
C ASP A 191 23.75 -13.08 -13.82
N HIS A 192 22.52 -12.97 -13.33
CA HIS A 192 22.10 -13.36 -11.96
C HIS A 192 21.16 -14.57 -11.96
N GLN A 193 20.97 -15.23 -13.10
CA GLN A 193 20.33 -16.53 -13.15
C GLN A 193 21.34 -17.59 -12.70
N GLY A 194 20.92 -18.48 -11.81
CA GLY A 194 21.73 -19.63 -11.38
C GLY A 194 21.99 -20.60 -12.52
N PRO A 195 22.87 -21.61 -12.31
CA PRO A 195 23.14 -22.61 -13.33
C PRO A 195 21.89 -23.44 -13.66
N GLU A 196 21.74 -23.82 -14.92
CA GLU A 196 20.72 -24.77 -15.37
C GLU A 196 20.95 -26.13 -14.70
N ARG A 197 19.94 -26.62 -13.99
CA ARG A 197 19.97 -27.94 -13.36
C ARG A 197 18.93 -28.84 -14.00
N GLN A 198 19.31 -30.08 -14.31
CA GLN A 198 18.37 -31.09 -14.73
C GLN A 198 17.46 -31.46 -13.55
N VAL A 199 16.17 -31.53 -13.83
CA VAL A 199 15.14 -31.71 -12.82
C VAL A 199 14.02 -32.59 -13.32
N ARG A 200 13.38 -33.29 -12.39
CA ARG A 200 12.08 -33.94 -12.63
C ARG A 200 11.00 -32.93 -12.32
N LEU A 201 10.22 -32.57 -13.33
CA LEU A 201 9.07 -31.69 -13.19
C LEU A 201 7.84 -32.55 -12.85
N PRO A 202 7.10 -32.22 -11.78
CA PRO A 202 5.87 -32.93 -11.46
C PRO A 202 4.85 -32.78 -12.60
N ALA A 203 3.87 -33.69 -12.64
CA ALA A 203 2.71 -33.54 -13.50
C ALA A 203 2.04 -32.18 -13.26
N ASP A 204 1.58 -31.53 -14.33
CA ASP A 204 0.81 -30.31 -14.20
C ASP A 204 -0.58 -30.70 -13.64
N PRO A 205 -1.07 -30.08 -12.55
CA PRO A 205 -2.40 -30.43 -12.04
C PRO A 205 -3.44 -30.17 -13.12
N VAL A 206 -4.32 -31.15 -13.35
CA VAL A 206 -5.43 -31.04 -14.30
C VAL A 206 -6.47 -30.11 -13.70
N MET A 207 -6.37 -28.82 -14.03
CA MET A 207 -7.36 -27.81 -13.62
C MET A 207 -8.46 -27.75 -14.69
N GLU A 208 -9.63 -28.32 -14.39
CA GLU A 208 -10.82 -28.17 -15.23
C GLU A 208 -11.33 -26.73 -15.18
N GLY A 209 -11.34 -26.08 -16.33
CA GLY A 209 -11.99 -24.78 -16.56
C GLY A 209 -12.33 -24.67 -18.04
N PRO A 210 -13.36 -23.89 -18.44
CA PRO A 210 -13.77 -23.79 -19.82
C PRO A 210 -12.57 -23.35 -20.66
N GLY A 211 -12.13 -24.26 -21.52
CA GLY A 211 -10.91 -24.17 -22.29
C GLY A 211 -10.85 -22.89 -23.13
N LYS A 212 -9.62 -22.46 -23.38
CA LYS A 212 -9.25 -21.44 -24.36
C LYS A 212 -9.85 -20.06 -24.05
N THR A 213 -9.30 -19.39 -23.05
CA THR A 213 -9.43 -17.93 -22.95
C THR A 213 -8.66 -17.26 -24.10
N GLY A 214 -9.36 -17.03 -25.21
CA GLY A 214 -9.19 -15.93 -26.16
C GLY A 214 -7.83 -15.75 -26.84
N LYS A 215 -7.69 -16.27 -28.07
CA LYS A 215 -6.87 -15.82 -29.24
C LYS A 215 -5.42 -15.27 -29.07
N ARG A 216 -4.85 -15.16 -27.88
CA ARG A 216 -3.41 -14.91 -27.66
C ARG A 216 -2.82 -16.12 -26.97
N LYS A 217 -2.28 -17.06 -27.74
CA LYS A 217 -1.30 -18.03 -27.23
C LYS A 217 -0.10 -17.21 -26.73
N ASP A 218 -0.07 -16.83 -25.46
CA ASP A 218 1.18 -16.35 -24.89
C ASP A 218 2.11 -17.55 -24.70
N ARG A 219 3.38 -17.39 -25.11
CA ARG A 219 4.28 -18.52 -25.47
C ARG A 219 4.82 -19.33 -24.28
N TYR A 220 4.37 -19.02 -23.07
CA TYR A 220 4.73 -19.71 -21.83
C TYR A 220 3.62 -20.68 -21.37
N ASP A 221 2.47 -20.66 -22.05
CA ASP A 221 1.40 -21.63 -21.87
C ASP A 221 1.86 -22.97 -22.49
N ARG A 222 2.37 -23.87 -21.65
CA ARG A 222 2.60 -25.25 -22.04
C ARG A 222 1.30 -26.00 -21.85
N THR A 223 0.96 -26.86 -22.82
CA THR A 223 -0.10 -27.85 -22.65
C THR A 223 0.17 -28.61 -21.34
N PRO A 224 -0.79 -28.64 -20.40
CA PRO A 224 -0.65 -29.43 -19.18
C PRO A 224 -0.26 -30.87 -19.51
N SER A 225 0.69 -31.43 -18.76
CA SER A 225 1.12 -32.82 -18.86
C SER A 225 0.64 -33.58 -17.64
N ASP A 226 -0.13 -34.64 -17.85
CA ASP A 226 -0.52 -35.63 -16.84
C ASP A 226 0.66 -36.48 -16.35
N LYS A 227 1.80 -36.42 -17.05
CA LYS A 227 3.02 -37.16 -16.72
C LYS A 227 4.13 -36.24 -16.21
N GLU A 228 4.89 -36.76 -15.26
CA GLU A 228 6.18 -36.20 -14.89
C GLU A 228 7.13 -36.22 -16.09
N ARG A 229 8.04 -35.24 -16.15
CA ARG A 229 9.00 -35.14 -17.25
C ARG A 229 10.35 -34.62 -16.79
N ASN A 230 11.40 -35.03 -17.51
CA ASN A 230 12.70 -34.41 -17.37
C ASN A 230 12.68 -32.99 -17.98
N GLY A 231 13.33 -32.06 -17.31
CA GLY A 231 13.49 -30.69 -17.78
C GLY A 231 14.69 -30.01 -17.13
N TYR A 232 14.82 -28.72 -17.38
CA TYR A 232 15.84 -27.87 -16.76
C TYR A 232 15.18 -26.75 -15.97
N ALA A 233 15.75 -26.40 -14.82
CA ALA A 233 15.32 -25.31 -13.97
C ALA A 233 16.51 -24.45 -13.54
N ALA A 234 16.26 -23.15 -13.43
CA ALA A 234 17.20 -22.19 -12.87
C ALA A 234 16.45 -20.98 -12.29
N GLY A 235 16.58 -20.78 -10.97
CA GLY A 235 16.12 -19.56 -10.31
C GLY A 235 17.18 -18.46 -10.34
N PHE A 236 16.90 -17.34 -9.67
CA PHE A 236 17.79 -16.19 -9.63
C PHE A 236 18.28 -15.91 -8.20
N PHE A 237 19.45 -15.30 -8.08
CA PHE A 237 20.08 -14.96 -6.81
C PHE A 237 20.24 -13.44 -6.63
N TYR A 238 20.49 -13.02 -5.38
CA TYR A 238 20.51 -11.59 -5.00
C TYR A 238 21.76 -10.86 -5.52
N ASP A 239 22.94 -11.43 -5.24
CA ASP A 239 24.22 -10.94 -5.72
C ASP A 239 25.22 -12.10 -5.91
N LYS A 240 26.27 -11.87 -6.71
CA LYS A 240 27.26 -12.89 -7.06
C LYS A 240 28.19 -13.33 -5.93
N ARG A 241 28.32 -12.53 -4.86
CA ARG A 241 29.18 -12.88 -3.71
C ARG A 241 28.55 -14.00 -2.90
N ARG A 242 27.21 -14.05 -2.88
CA ARG A 242 26.42 -15.12 -2.25
C ARG A 242 25.29 -15.52 -3.19
N PRO A 243 25.54 -16.42 -4.17
CA PRO A 243 24.59 -16.77 -5.22
C PRO A 243 23.48 -17.72 -4.72
N THR A 244 22.88 -17.41 -3.58
CA THR A 244 21.74 -18.14 -3.03
C THR A 244 20.49 -17.82 -3.84
N VAL A 245 19.93 -18.85 -4.47
CA VAL A 245 18.68 -18.73 -5.23
C VAL A 245 17.51 -18.67 -4.26
N THR A 246 16.60 -17.72 -4.48
CA THR A 246 15.40 -17.55 -3.64
C THR A 246 14.15 -17.31 -4.48
N GLY A 247 12.96 -17.50 -3.90
CA GLY A 247 11.69 -17.19 -4.56
C GLY A 247 11.57 -15.70 -4.88
N SER A 248 11.93 -14.84 -3.93
CA SER A 248 11.93 -13.39 -4.13
C SER A 248 12.82 -12.94 -5.28
N MET A 249 14.02 -13.53 -5.41
CA MET A 249 14.94 -13.14 -6.49
C MET A 249 14.54 -13.78 -7.82
N THR A 250 13.99 -14.99 -7.81
CA THR A 250 13.47 -15.64 -9.01
C THR A 250 12.31 -14.86 -9.62
N THR A 251 11.35 -14.45 -8.80
CA THR A 251 10.25 -13.58 -9.24
C THR A 251 10.76 -12.19 -9.65
N ALA A 252 11.81 -11.65 -8.99
CA ALA A 252 12.48 -10.41 -9.40
C ALA A 252 13.07 -10.49 -10.81
N GLY A 253 13.92 -11.50 -11.06
CA GLY A 253 14.60 -11.71 -12.33
C GLY A 253 13.61 -11.92 -13.47
N MET A 254 12.61 -12.78 -13.27
CA MET A 254 11.53 -12.96 -14.24
C MET A 254 10.76 -11.66 -14.49
N GLY A 255 10.39 -10.93 -13.43
CA GLY A 255 9.73 -9.65 -13.53
C GLY A 255 10.52 -8.62 -14.35
N ILE A 256 11.84 -8.51 -14.13
CA ILE A 256 12.72 -7.64 -14.91
C ILE A 256 12.68 -8.02 -16.39
N LEU A 257 12.87 -9.30 -16.72
CA LEU A 257 12.93 -9.78 -18.10
C LEU A 257 11.60 -9.56 -18.84
N LEU A 258 10.47 -9.79 -18.17
CA LEU A 258 9.13 -9.55 -18.71
C LEU A 258 8.86 -8.06 -18.92
N ILE A 259 9.27 -7.20 -17.97
CA ILE A 259 9.18 -5.74 -18.13
C ILE A 259 10.02 -5.26 -19.30
N VAL A 260 11.27 -5.74 -19.42
CA VAL A 260 12.16 -5.38 -20.52
C VAL A 260 11.54 -5.78 -21.87
N ARG A 261 10.96 -6.99 -21.95
CA ARG A 261 10.21 -7.45 -23.12
C ARG A 261 9.09 -6.48 -23.49
N ASP A 262 8.28 -6.08 -22.51
CA ASP A 262 7.13 -5.20 -22.71
C ASP A 262 7.57 -3.79 -23.11
N CYS A 263 8.62 -3.26 -22.49
CA CYS A 263 9.23 -1.96 -22.80
C CYS A 263 9.76 -1.87 -24.25
N TRP A 264 10.29 -2.95 -24.80
CA TRP A 264 10.62 -2.99 -26.22
C TRP A 264 9.40 -3.19 -27.13
N GLY A 265 8.37 -3.87 -26.65
CA GLY A 265 7.19 -4.21 -27.42
C GLY A 265 7.53 -4.94 -28.72
N LYS A 266 6.98 -4.47 -29.85
CA LYS A 266 7.22 -5.07 -31.17
C LYS A 266 8.67 -4.91 -31.68
N LYS A 267 9.45 -3.99 -31.11
CA LYS A 267 10.82 -3.66 -31.55
C LYS A 267 11.90 -4.49 -30.86
N ILE A 268 11.53 -5.50 -30.07
CA ILE A 268 12.48 -6.34 -29.36
C ILE A 268 13.41 -7.11 -30.33
N PRO A 269 14.74 -7.11 -30.12
CA PRO A 269 15.66 -7.95 -30.90
C PRO A 269 15.34 -9.46 -30.75
N LYS A 270 15.40 -10.23 -31.85
CA LYS A 270 15.10 -11.67 -31.83
C LYS A 270 15.95 -12.45 -30.82
N ALA A 271 17.25 -12.15 -30.73
CA ALA A 271 18.16 -12.78 -29.77
C ALA A 271 17.77 -12.49 -28.32
N ALA A 272 17.50 -11.22 -27.99
CA ALA A 272 17.02 -10.81 -26.66
C ALA A 272 15.71 -11.51 -26.29
N LYS A 273 14.75 -11.55 -27.22
CA LYS A 273 13.48 -12.25 -27.04
C LYS A 273 13.65 -13.74 -26.73
N SER A 274 14.56 -14.42 -27.44
CA SER A 274 14.84 -15.85 -27.23
C SER A 274 15.47 -16.11 -25.85
N ARG A 275 16.46 -15.29 -25.46
CA ARG A 275 17.14 -15.40 -24.16
C ARG A 275 16.19 -15.13 -22.98
N ILE A 276 15.37 -14.07 -23.08
CA ILE A 276 14.32 -13.78 -22.10
C ILE A 276 13.36 -14.96 -21.97
N ARG A 277 12.93 -15.53 -23.11
CA ARG A 277 12.04 -16.69 -23.10
C ARG A 277 12.65 -17.87 -22.36
N LYS A 278 13.87 -18.28 -22.72
CA LYS A 278 14.58 -19.40 -22.07
C LYS A 278 14.70 -19.16 -20.55
N ALA A 279 15.15 -17.97 -20.16
CA ALA A 279 15.35 -17.62 -18.75
C ALA A 279 14.05 -17.64 -17.93
N VAL A 280 12.96 -17.10 -18.47
CA VAL A 280 11.64 -17.13 -17.82
C VAL A 280 11.11 -18.58 -17.70
N GLU A 281 11.31 -19.41 -18.71
CA GLU A 281 10.91 -20.82 -18.69
C GLU A 281 11.67 -21.64 -17.63
N LEU A 282 12.98 -21.42 -17.51
CA LEU A 282 13.81 -21.99 -16.45
C LEU A 282 13.37 -21.53 -15.05
N GLY A 283 12.99 -20.25 -14.91
CA GLY A 283 12.46 -19.69 -13.67
C GLY A 283 11.11 -20.29 -13.27
N LEU A 284 10.19 -20.46 -14.23
CA LEU A 284 8.91 -21.13 -14.02
C LEU A 284 9.10 -22.58 -13.57
N ASN A 285 10.06 -23.30 -14.17
CA ASN A 285 10.39 -24.66 -13.77
C ASN A 285 10.98 -24.72 -12.35
N TRP A 286 11.82 -23.75 -11.98
CA TRP A 286 12.33 -23.63 -10.62
C TRP A 286 11.21 -23.36 -9.62
N MET A 287 10.27 -22.47 -9.96
CA MET A 287 9.10 -22.19 -9.13
C MET A 287 8.21 -23.42 -8.96
N ARG A 288 8.01 -24.23 -10.01
CA ARG A 288 7.23 -25.49 -9.93
C ARG A 288 7.79 -26.44 -8.88
N GLN A 289 9.12 -26.52 -8.75
CA GLN A 289 9.75 -27.40 -7.76
C GLN A 289 9.78 -26.84 -6.34
N ASN A 290 9.69 -25.52 -6.21
CA ASN A 290 9.87 -24.80 -4.95
C ASN A 290 8.60 -24.03 -4.58
N TRP A 291 7.44 -24.47 -5.08
CA TRP A 291 6.21 -23.72 -4.94
C TRP A 291 5.78 -23.62 -3.48
N THR A 292 5.43 -22.42 -3.06
CA THR A 292 4.81 -22.15 -1.76
C THR A 292 4.26 -20.73 -1.78
N VAL A 293 3.19 -20.49 -1.02
CA VAL A 293 2.71 -19.14 -0.71
C VAL A 293 2.99 -18.75 0.75
N ALA A 294 3.47 -19.69 1.57
CA ALA A 294 3.59 -19.53 3.01
C ALA A 294 4.93 -18.93 3.47
N ASN A 295 5.95 -18.95 2.62
CA ASN A 295 7.29 -18.45 2.92
C ASN A 295 8.01 -18.03 1.62
N ASN A 296 9.21 -17.48 1.74
CA ASN A 296 10.08 -17.24 0.59
C ASN A 296 11.02 -18.46 0.40
N PRO A 297 10.87 -19.27 -0.65
CA PRO A 297 11.77 -20.39 -0.88
C PRO A 297 13.24 -19.93 -0.90
N GLY A 298 14.12 -20.65 -0.20
CA GLY A 298 15.54 -20.30 -0.09
C GLY A 298 15.86 -19.10 0.81
N SER A 299 14.90 -18.52 1.53
CA SER A 299 15.15 -17.41 2.46
C SER A 299 14.16 -17.37 3.64
N PRO A 300 14.63 -17.14 4.88
CA PRO A 300 13.74 -17.00 6.04
C PRO A 300 13.06 -15.61 6.11
N ALA A 301 13.28 -14.74 5.13
CA ALA A 301 12.81 -13.35 5.12
C ALA A 301 12.13 -12.97 3.81
N TRP A 302 11.46 -11.81 3.81
CA TRP A 302 10.89 -11.18 2.61
C TRP A 302 9.76 -11.97 1.92
N GLU A 303 8.96 -12.73 2.68
CA GLU A 303 7.78 -13.46 2.19
C GLU A 303 6.79 -12.57 1.42
N PHE A 304 6.33 -11.46 2.01
CA PHE A 304 5.35 -10.60 1.33
C PHE A 304 5.92 -9.89 0.10
N TYR A 305 7.22 -9.62 0.11
CA TYR A 305 7.91 -9.13 -1.08
C TYR A 305 7.97 -10.19 -2.18
N TYR A 306 8.23 -11.45 -1.81
CA TYR A 306 8.15 -12.60 -2.72
C TYR A 306 6.73 -12.77 -3.29
N LEU A 307 5.69 -12.73 -2.46
CA LEU A 307 4.30 -12.84 -2.92
C LEU A 307 3.95 -11.71 -3.90
N TYR A 308 4.32 -10.47 -3.59
CA TYR A 308 4.12 -9.38 -4.54
C TYR A 308 4.94 -9.56 -5.84
N GLY A 309 6.11 -10.20 -5.76
CA GLY A 309 6.85 -10.67 -6.93
C GLY A 309 6.09 -11.72 -7.75
N LEU A 310 5.45 -12.69 -7.08
CA LEU A 310 4.63 -13.72 -7.70
C LEU A 310 3.41 -13.13 -8.43
N GLU A 311 2.71 -12.17 -7.79
CA GLU A 311 1.63 -11.41 -8.43
C GLU A 311 2.11 -10.76 -9.72
N ARG A 312 3.28 -10.11 -9.68
CA ARG A 312 3.84 -9.45 -10.85
C ARG A 312 4.14 -10.43 -11.98
N VAL A 313 4.71 -11.59 -11.66
CA VAL A 313 4.99 -12.63 -12.65
C VAL A 313 3.69 -13.11 -13.29
N GLY A 314 2.68 -13.48 -12.50
CA GLY A 314 1.38 -13.92 -13.02
C GLY A 314 0.72 -12.85 -13.90
N SER A 315 0.70 -11.60 -13.43
CA SER A 315 0.14 -10.46 -14.16
C SER A 315 0.88 -10.14 -15.46
N LEU A 316 2.22 -10.21 -15.50
CA LEU A 316 3.00 -9.93 -16.73
C LEU A 316 2.98 -11.09 -17.74
N LEU A 317 2.72 -12.31 -17.28
CA LEU A 317 2.47 -13.47 -18.13
C LEU A 317 1.02 -13.55 -18.61
N LEU A 318 0.11 -12.77 -18.02
CA LEU A 318 -1.33 -12.83 -18.26
C LEU A 318 -1.89 -14.23 -18.00
N GLN A 319 -1.45 -14.87 -16.91
CA GLN A 319 -1.80 -16.24 -16.56
C GLN A 319 -2.47 -16.31 -15.19
N ASP A 320 -3.60 -17.02 -15.10
CA ASP A 320 -4.26 -17.35 -13.83
C ASP A 320 -3.54 -18.50 -13.09
N VAL A 321 -2.80 -19.33 -13.84
CA VAL A 321 -2.05 -20.47 -13.35
C VAL A 321 -0.57 -20.28 -13.69
N VAL A 322 0.28 -20.26 -12.67
CA VAL A 322 1.73 -20.08 -12.82
C VAL A 322 2.41 -21.29 -12.22
N ALA A 323 3.33 -21.89 -12.98
CA ALA A 323 4.08 -23.08 -12.55
C ALA A 323 3.19 -24.26 -12.08
N GLY A 324 1.96 -24.37 -12.61
CA GLY A 324 0.98 -25.39 -12.22
C GLY A 324 -0.01 -24.94 -11.16
N HIS A 325 0.18 -23.79 -10.53
CA HIS A 325 -0.62 -23.39 -9.37
C HIS A 325 -1.53 -22.20 -9.68
N PRO A 326 -2.82 -22.20 -9.23
CA PRO A 326 -3.69 -21.03 -9.25
C PRO A 326 -3.21 -19.97 -8.25
N TRP A 327 -2.11 -19.30 -8.61
CA TRP A 327 -1.28 -18.48 -7.74
C TRP A 327 -2.05 -17.42 -6.93
N TYR A 328 -3.06 -16.80 -7.54
CA TYR A 328 -3.84 -15.77 -6.87
C TYR A 328 -4.77 -16.38 -5.83
N LEU A 329 -5.45 -17.49 -6.15
CA LEU A 329 -6.34 -18.17 -5.22
C LEU A 329 -5.55 -18.65 -4.00
N GLU A 330 -4.43 -19.34 -4.22
CA GLU A 330 -3.60 -19.86 -3.13
C GLU A 330 -3.02 -18.74 -2.27
N GLY A 331 -2.45 -17.70 -2.89
CA GLY A 331 -1.87 -16.58 -2.16
C GLY A 331 -2.92 -15.73 -1.43
N ALA A 332 -4.09 -15.50 -2.04
CA ALA A 332 -5.18 -14.77 -1.40
C ALA A 332 -5.74 -15.56 -0.21
N ARG A 333 -5.90 -16.87 -0.35
CA ARG A 333 -6.35 -17.75 0.75
C ARG A 333 -5.35 -17.74 1.90
N HIS A 334 -4.06 -17.81 1.61
CA HIS A 334 -3.00 -17.70 2.61
C HIS A 334 -3.08 -16.36 3.34
N LEU A 335 -3.04 -15.24 2.61
CA LEU A 335 -3.01 -13.88 3.17
C LEU A 335 -4.26 -13.48 3.96
N THR A 336 -5.40 -14.13 3.68
CA THR A 336 -6.68 -13.93 4.37
C THR A 336 -6.98 -15.00 5.42
N SER A 337 -6.10 -15.99 5.58
CA SER A 337 -6.29 -17.03 6.59
C SER A 337 -6.22 -16.44 8.01
N GLY A 338 -6.96 -17.06 8.93
CA GLY A 338 -7.04 -16.62 10.31
C GLY A 338 -5.65 -16.57 10.96
N GLY A 339 -5.23 -15.38 11.39
CA GLY A 339 -3.97 -15.16 12.11
C GLY A 339 -2.88 -14.42 11.34
N LEU A 340 -3.01 -14.21 10.02
CA LEU A 340 -2.03 -13.45 9.23
C LEU A 340 -2.29 -11.93 9.22
N GLN A 341 -3.56 -11.52 9.07
CA GLN A 341 -3.96 -10.13 9.24
C GLN A 341 -4.23 -9.85 10.72
N ALA A 342 -3.63 -8.77 11.25
CA ALA A 342 -3.89 -8.32 12.60
C ALA A 342 -5.29 -7.69 12.74
N LYS A 343 -5.79 -7.57 13.98
CA LYS A 343 -7.10 -6.97 14.27
C LYS A 343 -7.22 -5.51 13.81
N ASP A 344 -6.10 -4.79 13.78
CA ASP A 344 -6.04 -3.41 13.28
C ASP A 344 -6.07 -3.33 11.74
N GLY A 345 -6.11 -4.46 11.03
CA GLY A 345 -6.13 -4.53 9.57
C GLY A 345 -4.75 -4.63 8.92
N SER A 346 -3.66 -4.52 9.68
CA SER A 346 -2.31 -4.57 9.14
C SER A 346 -1.77 -5.99 8.94
N TRP A 347 -0.70 -6.11 8.15
CA TRP A 347 0.16 -7.29 8.11
C TRP A 347 1.56 -6.91 8.56
N THR A 348 2.26 -7.84 9.22
CA THR A 348 3.61 -7.59 9.70
C THR A 348 4.52 -8.81 9.56
N ARG A 349 5.77 -8.55 9.14
CA ARG A 349 6.89 -9.49 9.22
C ARG A 349 8.13 -8.70 9.64
N ARG A 350 8.99 -9.35 10.42
CA ARG A 350 10.19 -8.71 11.01
C ARG A 350 11.07 -8.00 9.98
N ALA A 351 11.21 -8.55 8.78
CA ALA A 351 12.12 -8.03 7.75
C ALA A 351 11.62 -6.76 7.03
N ALA A 352 10.31 -6.62 6.81
CA ALA A 352 9.73 -5.51 6.05
C ALA A 352 9.22 -4.36 6.94
N GLY A 353 8.91 -4.64 8.21
CA GLY A 353 8.13 -3.73 9.04
C GLY A 353 6.66 -3.68 8.60
N GLN A 354 5.78 -3.22 9.49
CA GLN A 354 4.33 -3.34 9.34
C GLN A 354 3.77 -2.53 8.14
N LEU A 355 4.30 -1.33 7.88
CA LEU A 355 3.83 -0.47 6.79
C LEU A 355 4.14 -1.05 5.41
N THR A 356 5.40 -1.39 5.16
CA THR A 356 5.84 -2.01 3.91
C THR A 356 5.20 -3.40 3.71
N ALA A 357 5.10 -4.20 4.78
CA ALA A 357 4.42 -5.50 4.75
C ALA A 357 2.96 -5.37 4.29
N THR A 358 2.22 -4.44 4.92
CA THR A 358 0.82 -4.17 4.55
C THR A 358 0.71 -3.69 3.10
N CYS A 359 1.62 -2.82 2.64
CA CYS A 359 1.65 -2.39 1.25
C CYS A 359 1.84 -3.57 0.29
N PHE A 360 2.80 -4.46 0.52
CA PHE A 360 3.03 -5.62 -0.36
C PHE A 360 1.85 -6.58 -0.40
N VAL A 361 1.18 -6.82 0.74
CA VAL A 361 -0.01 -7.68 0.81
C VAL A 361 -1.18 -7.05 0.05
N LEU A 362 -1.46 -5.75 0.26
CA LEU A 362 -2.51 -5.05 -0.48
C LEU A 362 -2.24 -5.06 -2.00
N LEU A 363 -0.99 -4.82 -2.41
CA LEU A 363 -0.63 -4.87 -3.83
C LEU A 363 -0.79 -6.26 -4.45
N PHE A 364 -0.55 -7.33 -3.67
CA PHE A 364 -0.85 -8.70 -4.08
C PHE A 364 -2.36 -8.92 -4.24
N LEU A 365 -3.14 -8.63 -3.18
CA LEU A 365 -4.59 -8.87 -3.16
C LEU A 365 -5.31 -8.06 -4.25
N LYS A 366 -4.81 -6.86 -4.58
CA LYS A 366 -5.33 -6.02 -5.66
C LYS A 366 -4.81 -6.37 -7.06
N ARG A 367 -3.88 -7.32 -7.19
CA ARG A 367 -3.24 -7.65 -8.48
C ARG A 367 -2.68 -6.40 -9.17
N ALA A 368 -1.93 -5.60 -8.41
CA ALA A 368 -1.60 -4.22 -8.75
C ALA A 368 -0.76 -4.04 -10.04
N THR A 369 -0.05 -5.09 -10.48
CA THR A 369 0.76 -5.05 -11.71
C THR A 369 -0.12 -5.03 -12.95
N TRP A 370 -1.34 -5.56 -12.87
CA TRP A 370 -2.28 -5.66 -13.98
C TRP A 370 -2.59 -4.28 -14.60
N VAL A 371 -2.67 -4.25 -15.93
CA VAL A 371 -2.92 -3.01 -16.73
C VAL A 371 -4.05 -3.16 -17.75
N GLY A 372 -4.79 -4.28 -17.73
CA GLY A 372 -6.05 -4.46 -18.46
C GLY A 372 -6.00 -4.28 -19.98
N ARG A 373 -5.70 -5.36 -20.72
CA ARG A 373 -6.49 -5.86 -21.88
C ARG A 373 -6.16 -7.34 -22.11
N GLY A 374 -6.92 -8.24 -21.46
CA GLY A 374 -7.06 -9.64 -21.88
C GLY A 374 -6.89 -10.69 -20.79
N ILE A 375 -7.78 -11.68 -20.82
CA ILE A 375 -7.69 -13.03 -20.22
C ILE A 375 -8.09 -13.17 -18.74
N THR A 376 -9.16 -12.50 -18.34
CA THR A 376 -10.39 -13.12 -17.81
C THR A 376 -11.50 -12.13 -18.18
N GLY A 377 -12.71 -12.62 -18.43
CA GLY A 377 -13.81 -11.76 -18.91
C GLY A 377 -13.97 -10.54 -18.00
N LYS A 378 -14.50 -9.43 -18.54
CA LYS A 378 -14.94 -8.26 -17.76
C LYS A 378 -15.42 -8.72 -16.39
N ASN A 379 -14.59 -8.57 -15.35
CA ASN A 379 -15.15 -8.58 -14.02
C ASN A 379 -15.84 -7.23 -13.94
N ALA A 380 -17.16 -7.25 -13.85
CA ALA A 380 -17.93 -6.11 -13.42
C ALA A 380 -17.45 -5.56 -12.06
N ASP A 381 -16.59 -6.31 -11.35
CA ASP A 381 -15.97 -5.95 -10.08
C ASP A 381 -14.74 -5.02 -10.19
N ASP A 382 -14.11 -4.87 -11.37
CA ASP A 382 -12.95 -3.97 -11.53
C ASP A 382 -13.37 -2.48 -11.57
N ASP A 383 -14.65 -2.21 -11.81
CA ASP A 383 -15.27 -0.87 -11.78
C ASP A 383 -15.99 -0.59 -10.45
N VAL A 384 -15.97 -1.53 -9.49
CA VAL A 384 -16.51 -1.27 -8.15
C VAL A 384 -15.47 -0.44 -7.41
N PRO A 385 -15.77 0.83 -7.05
CA PRO A 385 -14.83 1.66 -6.31
C PRO A 385 -14.44 0.94 -5.01
N ILE A 386 -13.21 1.12 -4.49
CA ILE A 386 -12.92 0.59 -3.14
C ILE A 386 -13.56 1.50 -2.12
N ALA A 387 -14.23 0.87 -1.15
CA ALA A 387 -14.97 1.55 -0.12
C ALA A 387 -14.03 1.98 1.01
N GLN A 388 -14.03 3.27 1.33
CA GLN A 388 -13.48 3.77 2.58
C GLN A 388 -14.30 3.27 3.79
N TRP A 389 -15.58 3.00 3.57
CA TRP A 389 -16.53 2.53 4.59
C TRP A 389 -17.32 1.33 4.07
N VAL A 390 -17.45 0.29 4.89
CA VAL A 390 -18.23 -0.90 4.59
C VAL A 390 -19.10 -1.24 5.80
N SER A 391 -20.38 -1.51 5.58
CA SER A 391 -21.28 -1.90 6.66
C SER A 391 -20.95 -3.35 7.05
N GLU A 392 -20.61 -3.57 8.31
CA GLU A 392 -20.24 -4.89 8.82
C GLU A 392 -21.47 -5.80 9.05
N ASP A 393 -22.65 -5.19 9.25
CA ASP A 393 -23.92 -5.85 9.57
C ASP A 393 -25.04 -5.47 8.60
N GLY A 394 -26.19 -6.17 8.65
CA GLY A 394 -27.41 -5.88 7.90
C GLY A 394 -27.78 -6.91 6.81
N ASP A 395 -28.96 -6.72 6.21
CA ASP A 395 -29.51 -7.56 5.15
C ASP A 395 -28.88 -7.29 3.76
N LEU A 396 -28.23 -6.14 3.63
CA LEU A 396 -27.43 -5.76 2.46
C LEU A 396 -26.16 -5.05 2.88
N ARG A 397 -25.12 -5.16 2.05
CA ARG A 397 -23.81 -4.56 2.31
C ARG A 397 -23.72 -3.23 1.60
N LEU A 398 -23.68 -2.16 2.39
CA LEU A 398 -23.44 -0.81 1.93
C LEU A 398 -21.94 -0.52 1.93
N ARG A 399 -21.49 0.12 0.86
CA ARG A 399 -20.14 0.62 0.68
C ARG A 399 -20.16 2.11 0.39
N GLY A 400 -19.12 2.82 0.81
CA GLY A 400 -18.95 4.23 0.49
C GLY A 400 -17.49 4.65 0.38
N ASN A 401 -17.18 5.65 -0.42
CA ASN A 401 -15.85 6.27 -0.48
C ASN A 401 -15.89 7.77 -0.79
N GLY A 402 -14.78 8.45 -0.49
CA GLY A 402 -14.62 9.87 -0.76
C GLY A 402 -15.16 10.78 0.35
N THR A 403 -14.75 12.04 0.38
CA THR A 403 -15.27 13.10 1.25
C THR A 403 -14.74 14.46 0.77
N PRO A 404 -15.53 15.56 0.79
CA PRO A 404 -16.92 15.66 1.25
C PRO A 404 -17.94 15.13 0.23
N LYS A 405 -17.51 14.92 -1.03
CA LYS A 405 -18.30 14.22 -2.04
C LYS A 405 -18.07 12.72 -1.91
N VAL A 406 -19.10 12.01 -1.49
CA VAL A 406 -19.09 10.57 -1.28
C VAL A 406 -19.76 9.86 -2.45
N ALA A 407 -19.21 8.72 -2.87
CA ALA A 407 -19.93 7.74 -3.67
C ALA A 407 -20.38 6.59 -2.75
N LEU A 408 -21.62 6.17 -2.87
CA LEU A 408 -22.25 5.11 -2.08
C LEU A 408 -22.78 4.04 -3.03
N TRP A 409 -22.66 2.76 -2.69
CA TRP A 409 -23.20 1.67 -3.50
C TRP A 409 -23.45 0.41 -2.67
N VAL A 410 -24.32 -0.46 -3.17
CA VAL A 410 -24.62 -1.77 -2.58
C VAL A 410 -23.93 -2.84 -3.40
N ASP A 411 -23.04 -3.62 -2.81
CA ASP A 411 -22.29 -4.66 -3.53
C ASP A 411 -22.72 -6.09 -3.17
N GLY A 412 -23.70 -6.25 -2.28
CA GLY A 412 -24.16 -7.57 -1.87
C GLY A 412 -25.37 -7.58 -0.96
N PHE A 413 -26.02 -8.75 -0.90
CA PHE A 413 -27.07 -9.07 0.07
C PHE A 413 -26.53 -10.09 1.09
N SER A 414 -27.08 -10.09 2.30
CA SER A 414 -26.65 -10.99 3.37
C SER A 414 -26.81 -12.46 2.96
N ARG A 415 -26.00 -13.33 3.57
CA ARG A 415 -26.09 -14.77 3.33
C ARG A 415 -27.49 -15.31 3.65
N ALA A 416 -28.13 -14.79 4.70
CA ALA A 416 -29.48 -15.16 5.09
C ALA A 416 -30.50 -14.83 3.99
N ILE A 417 -30.46 -13.63 3.40
CA ILE A 417 -31.34 -13.25 2.28
C ILE A 417 -31.05 -14.12 1.05
N GLN A 418 -29.77 -14.32 0.72
CA GLN A 418 -29.37 -15.15 -0.43
C GLN A 418 -29.84 -16.60 -0.27
N GLU A 419 -29.67 -17.22 0.89
CA GLU A 419 -30.08 -18.61 1.14
C GLU A 419 -31.60 -18.74 1.14
N LYS A 420 -32.31 -17.84 1.83
CA LYS A 420 -33.79 -17.81 1.86
C LYS A 420 -34.38 -17.77 0.47
N TRP A 421 -33.80 -16.98 -0.44
CA TRP A 421 -34.35 -16.75 -1.79
C TRP A 421 -33.66 -17.55 -2.89
N LYS A 422 -32.82 -18.52 -2.51
CA LYS A 422 -32.23 -19.48 -3.43
C LYS A 422 -33.22 -20.59 -3.82
N SER A 423 -34.04 -21.08 -2.88
CA SER A 423 -35.12 -22.07 -3.10
C SER A 423 -34.78 -23.17 -4.13
N GLY A 424 -33.66 -23.88 -3.95
CA GLY A 424 -33.23 -24.96 -4.85
C GLY A 424 -32.61 -24.52 -6.20
N ARG A 425 -32.53 -23.21 -6.49
CA ARG A 425 -31.91 -22.68 -7.71
C ARG A 425 -30.39 -22.53 -7.57
N ARG A 426 -29.71 -22.46 -8.71
CA ARG A 426 -28.25 -22.19 -8.75
C ARG A 426 -27.88 -20.79 -8.24
N ARG A 427 -28.78 -19.82 -8.32
CA ARG A 427 -28.60 -18.42 -7.89
C ARG A 427 -29.84 -17.91 -7.15
N PRO A 428 -29.69 -16.97 -6.19
CA PRO A 428 -30.82 -16.38 -5.48
C PRO A 428 -31.70 -15.52 -6.41
N ASP A 429 -33.02 -15.65 -6.28
CA ASP A 429 -34.01 -14.85 -7.02
C ASP A 429 -34.25 -13.50 -6.32
N ILE A 430 -33.19 -12.68 -6.28
CA ILE A 430 -33.24 -11.32 -5.75
C ILE A 430 -33.55 -10.37 -6.91
N ARG A 431 -34.68 -9.66 -6.84
CA ARG A 431 -35.10 -8.69 -7.86
C ARG A 431 -35.27 -7.34 -7.20
N VAL A 432 -34.38 -6.40 -7.50
CA VAL A 432 -34.34 -5.09 -6.86
C VAL A 432 -35.29 -4.13 -7.59
N LEU A 433 -36.27 -3.56 -6.89
CA LEU A 433 -37.08 -2.46 -7.41
C LEU A 433 -36.30 -1.16 -7.36
N ARG A 434 -35.73 -0.84 -6.19
CA ARG A 434 -34.93 0.37 -5.97
C ARG A 434 -34.04 0.21 -4.76
N VAL A 435 -33.02 1.06 -4.69
CA VAL A 435 -32.16 1.25 -3.52
C VAL A 435 -32.19 2.72 -3.12
N SER A 436 -32.56 3.01 -1.88
CA SER A 436 -32.58 4.37 -1.32
C SER A 436 -31.51 4.51 -0.24
N TYR A 437 -30.77 5.61 -0.30
CA TYR A 437 -29.68 5.96 0.62
C TYR A 437 -30.16 7.05 1.59
N TYR A 438 -29.71 6.96 2.83
CA TYR A 438 -30.11 7.86 3.91
C TYR A 438 -28.90 8.41 4.65
N VAL A 439 -29.01 9.67 5.08
CA VAL A 439 -28.07 10.35 5.98
C VAL A 439 -28.87 10.84 7.19
N ASP A 440 -28.52 10.38 8.39
CA ASP A 440 -29.23 10.67 9.64
C ASP A 440 -30.75 10.51 9.53
N GLY A 441 -31.16 9.44 8.85
CA GLY A 441 -32.57 9.11 8.61
C GLY A 441 -33.25 9.87 7.46
N LYS A 442 -32.60 10.86 6.85
CA LYS A 442 -33.14 11.62 5.70
C LYS A 442 -32.71 10.98 4.38
N PRO A 443 -33.62 10.74 3.42
CA PRO A 443 -33.27 10.17 2.12
C PRO A 443 -32.45 11.16 1.29
N ILE A 444 -31.32 10.71 0.73
CA ILE A 444 -30.38 11.54 -0.05
C ILE A 444 -30.30 11.15 -1.53
N ALA A 445 -30.59 9.90 -1.87
CA ALA A 445 -30.59 9.40 -3.24
C ALA A 445 -31.44 8.14 -3.35
N THR A 446 -32.05 7.92 -4.51
CA THR A 446 -32.71 6.65 -4.84
C THR A 446 -32.27 6.23 -6.24
N VAL A 447 -31.88 4.96 -6.38
CA VAL A 447 -31.45 4.37 -7.64
C VAL A 447 -32.43 3.26 -8.00
N GLU A 448 -33.12 3.45 -9.12
CA GLU A 448 -34.09 2.49 -9.63
C GLU A 448 -33.39 1.23 -10.17
N GLY A 449 -33.95 0.08 -9.81
CA GLY A 449 -33.53 -1.23 -10.27
C GLY A 449 -34.34 -1.71 -11.47
N LYS A 450 -34.04 -2.93 -11.91
CA LYS A 450 -34.74 -3.61 -13.00
C LYS A 450 -35.43 -4.85 -12.45
N PRO A 451 -36.63 -4.72 -11.85
CA PRO A 451 -37.31 -5.84 -11.20
C PRO A 451 -37.72 -6.97 -12.15
N SER A 452 -37.67 -6.75 -13.47
CA SER A 452 -37.85 -7.80 -14.48
C SER A 452 -36.66 -8.77 -14.59
N ARG A 453 -35.53 -8.51 -13.90
CA ARG A 453 -34.33 -9.33 -13.96
C ARG A 453 -33.80 -9.62 -12.56
N MET A 454 -33.29 -10.83 -12.37
CA MET A 454 -32.54 -11.17 -11.15
C MET A 454 -31.28 -10.31 -11.09
N TRP A 455 -30.93 -9.89 -9.88
CA TRP A 455 -29.70 -9.20 -9.56
C TRP A 455 -28.50 -10.08 -9.93
N LYS A 456 -27.55 -9.48 -10.66
CA LYS A 456 -26.33 -10.13 -11.17
C LYS A 456 -25.06 -9.46 -10.63
N GLY A 457 -25.18 -8.61 -9.62
CA GLY A 457 -24.08 -7.81 -9.09
C GLY A 457 -24.16 -6.33 -9.44
N GLU A 458 -25.31 -5.82 -9.89
CA GLU A 458 -25.51 -4.37 -10.05
C GLU A 458 -25.26 -3.64 -8.72
N THR A 459 -24.57 -2.51 -8.76
CA THR A 459 -24.10 -1.82 -7.54
C THR A 459 -25.04 -0.73 -7.03
N PHE A 460 -25.98 -0.26 -7.85
CA PHE A 460 -26.93 0.80 -7.50
C PHE A 460 -26.26 2.08 -6.98
N ALA A 461 -25.14 2.48 -7.57
CA ALA A 461 -24.31 3.57 -7.05
C ALA A 461 -25.00 4.95 -7.08
N ALA A 462 -24.79 5.73 -6.02
CA ALA A 462 -25.22 7.12 -5.87
C ALA A 462 -24.04 8.00 -5.45
N GLN A 463 -24.13 9.31 -5.70
CA GLN A 463 -23.21 10.31 -5.18
C GLN A 463 -23.94 11.30 -4.29
N TYR A 464 -23.29 11.73 -3.22
CA TYR A 464 -23.81 12.74 -2.31
C TYR A 464 -22.67 13.65 -1.84
N THR A 465 -22.94 14.95 -1.70
CA THR A 465 -21.96 15.91 -1.19
C THR A 465 -22.45 16.46 0.12
N PHE A 466 -21.69 16.25 1.19
CA PHE A 466 -21.99 16.84 2.49
C PHE A 466 -21.67 18.34 2.46
N SER A 467 -22.65 19.16 2.86
CA SER A 467 -22.52 20.61 2.96
C SER A 467 -21.85 21.07 4.25
N GLU A 468 -21.91 20.25 5.30
CA GLU A 468 -21.44 20.58 6.64
C GLU A 468 -20.48 19.53 7.20
N PRO A 469 -19.53 19.94 8.06
CA PRO A 469 -18.74 19.00 8.85
C PRO A 469 -19.60 18.25 9.87
N GLY A 470 -19.20 17.04 10.21
CA GLY A 470 -19.86 16.21 11.22
C GLY A 470 -19.56 14.74 11.02
N THR A 471 -19.96 13.92 11.98
CA THR A 471 -20.08 12.48 11.78
C THR A 471 -21.53 12.16 11.50
N PHE A 472 -21.77 11.57 10.33
CA PHE A 472 -23.10 11.28 9.81
C PHE A 472 -23.34 9.78 9.75
N SER A 473 -24.52 9.34 10.16
CA SER A 473 -24.96 7.96 10.03
C SER A 473 -25.54 7.74 8.63
N VAL A 474 -24.94 6.85 7.85
CA VAL A 474 -25.31 6.60 6.45
C VAL A 474 -25.70 5.15 6.27
N PHE A 475 -26.92 4.87 5.80
CA PHE A 475 -27.38 3.51 5.52
C PHE A 475 -28.19 3.46 4.23
N ALA A 476 -28.41 2.25 3.71
CA ALA A 476 -29.21 2.01 2.52
C ALA A 476 -30.36 1.05 2.82
N LYS A 477 -31.48 1.26 2.14
CA LYS A 477 -32.63 0.36 2.10
C LYS A 477 -32.84 -0.09 0.67
N ALA A 478 -33.01 -1.39 0.44
CA ALA A 478 -33.42 -1.90 -0.86
C ALA A 478 -34.83 -2.49 -0.77
N GLU A 479 -35.69 -2.08 -1.69
CA GLU A 479 -37.00 -2.69 -1.89
C GLU A 479 -36.87 -3.81 -2.91
N LEU A 480 -37.27 -5.01 -2.53
CA LEU A 480 -37.12 -6.22 -3.31
C LEU A 480 -38.47 -6.83 -3.66
N LEU A 481 -38.58 -7.39 -4.87
CA LEU A 481 -39.68 -8.28 -5.22
C LEU A 481 -39.36 -9.69 -4.71
N PRO A 482 -40.25 -10.32 -3.93
CA PRO A 482 -40.06 -11.69 -3.51
C PRO A 482 -40.05 -12.64 -4.71
N PRO A 483 -39.41 -13.83 -4.62
CA PRO A 483 -39.39 -14.81 -5.69
C PRO A 483 -40.80 -15.14 -6.21
N GLY A 484 -40.98 -15.21 -7.53
CA GLY A 484 -42.26 -15.55 -8.15
C GLY A 484 -43.29 -14.41 -8.30
N ALA A 485 -43.13 -13.29 -7.59
CA ALA A 485 -44.03 -12.13 -7.72
C ALA A 485 -43.96 -11.47 -9.12
N LYS A 486 -45.10 -11.00 -9.66
CA LYS A 486 -45.18 -10.22 -10.90
C LYS A 486 -45.31 -8.74 -10.57
N ARG A 487 -44.67 -7.85 -11.35
CA ARG A 487 -44.61 -6.40 -11.08
C ARG A 487 -45.99 -5.70 -11.13
N HIS A 488 -46.95 -6.26 -11.88
CA HIS A 488 -48.21 -5.60 -12.22
C HIS A 488 -49.40 -6.00 -11.34
N ASP A 489 -49.21 -6.87 -10.34
CA ASP A 489 -50.29 -7.19 -9.41
C ASP A 489 -50.34 -6.09 -8.34
N ALA A 490 -51.49 -5.40 -8.23
CA ALA A 490 -51.70 -4.27 -7.32
C ALA A 490 -51.41 -4.61 -5.84
N ASP A 491 -51.47 -5.90 -5.48
CA ASP A 491 -51.26 -6.43 -4.13
C ASP A 491 -49.85 -7.00 -3.89
N THR A 492 -48.90 -6.77 -4.81
CA THR A 492 -47.55 -7.33 -4.67
C THR A 492 -46.82 -6.72 -3.48
N LYS A 493 -46.76 -7.46 -2.36
CA LYS A 493 -46.01 -7.07 -1.17
C LYS A 493 -44.50 -7.10 -1.46
N THR A 494 -43.86 -5.93 -1.41
CA THR A 494 -42.40 -5.80 -1.48
C THR A 494 -41.77 -6.16 -0.13
N VAL A 495 -40.50 -6.56 -0.17
CA VAL A 495 -39.69 -6.79 1.03
C VAL A 495 -38.61 -5.73 1.10
N THR A 496 -38.58 -4.99 2.20
CA THR A 496 -37.53 -4.01 2.47
C THR A 496 -36.42 -4.66 3.27
N VAL A 497 -35.21 -4.57 2.76
CA VAL A 497 -33.97 -4.98 3.45
C VAL A 497 -33.13 -3.74 3.74
N VAL A 498 -32.34 -3.78 4.82
CA VAL A 498 -31.59 -2.61 5.33
C VAL A 498 -30.13 -2.97 5.55
N SER A 499 -29.21 -2.04 5.25
CA SER A 499 -27.80 -2.18 5.61
C SER A 499 -27.54 -1.78 7.06
N GLY A 500 -26.42 -2.22 7.63
CA GLY A 500 -25.82 -1.56 8.77
C GLY A 500 -25.45 -0.11 8.42
N ALA A 501 -25.35 0.73 9.44
CA ALA A 501 -24.99 2.14 9.28
C ALA A 501 -23.47 2.31 9.17
N LEU A 502 -23.05 3.15 8.21
CA LEU A 502 -21.70 3.69 8.11
C LEU A 502 -21.63 5.00 8.88
N ASN A 503 -20.61 5.14 9.74
CA ASN A 503 -20.30 6.43 10.35
C ASN A 503 -19.31 7.18 9.46
N ILE A 504 -19.81 8.13 8.68
CA ILE A 504 -19.02 8.94 7.75
C ILE A 504 -18.67 10.26 8.42
N THR A 505 -17.39 10.44 8.74
CA THR A 505 -16.89 11.73 9.26
C THR A 505 -16.48 12.64 8.12
N VAL A 506 -17.25 13.71 7.93
CA VAL A 506 -16.94 14.83 7.05
C VAL A 506 -16.29 15.89 7.89
N VAL A 507 -15.08 16.27 7.53
CA VAL A 507 -14.38 17.37 8.19
C VAL A 507 -14.47 18.60 7.31
N ASN A 508 -14.77 19.77 7.90
CA ASN A 508 -14.65 21.04 7.24
C ASN A 508 -13.15 21.27 7.11
N PRO A 509 -12.58 21.23 5.89
CA PRO A 509 -11.14 21.36 5.74
C PRO A 509 -10.66 22.61 6.48
N ALA A 510 -11.36 23.74 6.32
CA ALA A 510 -10.94 25.05 6.81
C ALA A 510 -10.77 25.18 8.33
N SER A 511 -11.42 24.34 9.13
CA SER A 511 -11.38 24.37 10.60
C SER A 511 -10.60 23.21 11.23
N THR A 512 -9.92 22.39 10.44
CA THR A 512 -9.09 21.29 10.97
C THR A 512 -7.63 21.69 11.10
N TRP A 513 -6.93 21.06 12.05
CA TRP A 513 -5.47 21.12 12.14
C TRP A 513 -4.79 20.77 10.81
N ARG A 514 -5.43 19.98 9.93
CA ARG A 514 -4.89 19.62 8.61
C ARG A 514 -4.83 20.80 7.63
N THR A 515 -5.80 21.72 7.68
CA THR A 515 -5.69 22.96 6.87
C THR A 515 -4.66 23.89 7.45
N GLU A 516 -4.60 24.01 8.77
CA GLU A 516 -3.55 24.79 9.41
C GLU A 516 -2.17 24.22 9.10
N MET A 517 -2.03 22.90 9.07
CA MET A 517 -0.84 22.21 8.60
C MET A 517 -0.53 22.53 7.14
N GLY A 518 -1.55 22.58 6.28
CA GLY A 518 -1.39 23.03 4.89
C GLY A 518 -0.85 24.46 4.79
N ARG A 519 -1.32 25.39 5.64
CA ARG A 519 -0.77 26.76 5.74
C ARG A 519 0.66 26.76 6.25
N ALA A 520 0.94 26.00 7.31
CA ALA A 520 2.27 25.86 7.87
C ALA A 520 3.27 25.35 6.83
N LEU A 521 2.93 24.29 6.09
CA LEU A 521 3.77 23.75 5.01
C LEU A 521 3.95 24.71 3.83
N ALA A 522 2.96 25.55 3.52
CA ALA A 522 3.07 26.53 2.43
C ALA A 522 3.90 27.76 2.82
N GLY A 523 3.77 28.19 4.08
CA GLY A 523 4.42 29.38 4.64
C GLY A 523 5.73 29.12 5.37
N ASN A 524 6.16 27.86 5.51
CA ASN A 524 7.27 27.49 6.39
C ASN A 524 8.56 28.22 6.01
N VAL A 525 8.97 29.20 6.82
CA VAL A 525 10.21 29.95 6.58
C VAL A 525 11.46 29.10 6.87
N VAL A 526 11.32 28.00 7.60
CA VAL A 526 12.41 27.07 7.93
C VAL A 526 13.03 26.48 6.66
N GLU A 527 12.23 26.13 5.66
CA GLU A 527 12.72 25.53 4.40
C GLU A 527 13.63 26.47 3.59
N LYS A 528 13.48 27.79 3.79
CA LYS A 528 14.19 28.82 3.01
C LYS A 528 15.28 29.52 3.82
N ALA A 529 15.24 29.42 5.15
CA ALA A 529 16.14 30.11 6.04
C ALA A 529 17.29 29.22 6.48
N ARG A 530 18.52 29.76 6.51
CA ARG A 530 19.62 29.09 7.22
C ARG A 530 19.40 29.25 8.73
N ILE A 531 19.17 28.13 9.41
CA ILE A 531 18.89 28.04 10.84
C ILE A 531 20.03 27.30 11.54
N LYS A 532 20.46 27.83 12.69
CA LYS A 532 21.33 27.12 13.63
C LYS A 532 20.46 26.59 14.77
N VAL A 533 20.51 25.27 14.98
CA VAL A 533 19.78 24.60 16.05
C VAL A 533 20.73 24.30 17.22
N THR A 534 20.25 24.55 18.43
CA THR A 534 20.92 24.14 19.68
C THR A 534 19.90 23.55 20.63
N THR A 535 20.22 22.40 21.22
CA THR A 535 19.34 21.67 22.16
C THR A 535 19.98 21.60 23.54
N SER A 536 19.20 21.30 24.58
CA SER A 536 19.75 20.99 25.91
C SER A 536 20.60 19.72 25.87
N THR A 537 20.04 18.64 25.33
CA THR A 537 20.71 17.36 25.13
C THR A 537 20.14 16.66 23.90
N GLU A 538 20.88 15.66 23.41
CA GLU A 538 20.45 14.78 22.32
C GLU A 538 20.60 13.33 22.77
N ALA A 539 19.56 12.52 22.56
CA ALA A 539 19.56 11.11 22.94
C ALA A 539 20.63 10.33 22.17
N ASN A 540 20.80 10.64 20.88
CA ASN A 540 21.81 10.08 19.99
C ASN A 540 21.82 10.86 18.65
N ARG A 541 22.77 10.55 17.76
CA ARG A 541 22.91 11.20 16.44
C ARG A 541 21.69 11.08 15.51
N ARG A 542 20.82 10.08 15.71
CA ARG A 542 19.57 9.92 14.92
C ARG A 542 18.40 10.70 15.53
N SER A 543 18.65 11.46 16.57
CA SER A 543 17.67 12.28 17.26
C SER A 543 18.23 13.66 17.59
N ALA A 544 19.09 14.16 16.71
CA ALA A 544 19.74 15.46 16.83
C ALA A 544 18.74 16.61 16.61
N GLY A 545 19.07 17.81 17.09
CA GLY A 545 18.16 18.96 17.06
C GLY A 545 17.77 19.43 15.66
N ASP A 546 18.69 19.30 14.70
CA ASP A 546 18.49 19.69 13.30
C ASP A 546 17.39 18.89 12.59
N LEU A 547 17.04 17.72 13.13
CA LEU A 547 15.95 16.88 12.65
C LEU A 547 14.54 17.40 12.97
N CYS A 548 14.43 18.53 13.68
CA CYS A 548 13.15 19.23 13.92
C CYS A 548 12.92 20.44 13.02
N VAL A 549 13.77 20.60 12.00
CA VAL A 549 13.73 21.68 11.01
C VAL A 549 14.12 21.17 9.62
N ASP A 550 14.06 19.85 9.40
CA ASP A 550 14.45 19.22 8.14
C ASP A 550 13.28 19.02 7.16
N GLY A 551 12.09 19.48 7.55
CA GLY A 551 10.87 19.47 6.75
C GLY A 551 10.18 18.11 6.73
N ARG A 552 10.40 17.26 7.73
CA ARG A 552 9.99 15.86 7.73
C ARG A 552 9.44 15.43 9.08
N GLU A 553 8.19 14.98 9.07
CA GLU A 553 7.55 14.41 10.27
C GLU A 553 8.10 13.01 10.66
N THR A 554 8.88 12.40 9.77
CA THR A 554 9.47 11.06 9.98
C THR A 554 10.72 11.07 10.86
N THR A 555 11.40 12.21 10.92
CA THR A 555 12.57 12.52 11.72
C THR A 555 12.12 13.23 13.00
N ARG A 556 13.03 13.35 13.98
CA ARG A 556 12.70 13.97 15.27
C ARG A 556 13.95 14.29 16.06
N TRP A 557 13.87 15.32 16.89
CA TRP A 557 14.77 15.50 18.01
C TRP A 557 14.23 14.76 19.24
N LEU A 558 15.12 14.15 20.01
CA LEU A 558 14.82 13.62 21.34
C LEU A 558 15.94 14.02 22.30
N CYS A 559 15.58 14.55 23.46
CA CYS A 559 16.52 14.79 24.55
C CYS A 559 16.96 13.47 25.21
N LYS A 560 18.01 13.51 26.02
CA LYS A 560 18.37 12.38 26.90
C LYS A 560 17.29 12.19 27.98
N VAL A 561 17.15 10.98 28.48
CA VAL A 561 16.11 10.61 29.49
C VAL A 561 16.27 11.45 30.76
N ASP A 562 17.51 11.68 31.18
CA ASP A 562 17.91 12.41 32.38
C ASP A 562 17.89 13.95 32.22
N ASP A 563 17.50 14.47 31.05
CA ASP A 563 17.37 15.91 30.84
C ASP A 563 16.24 16.49 31.71
N ALA A 564 16.64 17.30 32.68
CA ALA A 564 15.73 17.91 33.65
C ALA A 564 14.96 19.11 33.08
N LYS A 565 15.51 19.79 32.06
CA LYS A 565 14.93 20.99 31.44
C LYS A 565 15.09 20.93 29.90
N PRO A 566 14.39 20.00 29.24
CA PRO A 566 14.53 19.81 27.80
C PRO A 566 14.15 21.08 27.04
N ARG A 567 15.04 21.55 26.17
CA ARG A 567 14.79 22.74 25.34
C ARG A 567 15.45 22.65 23.98
N ILE A 568 14.84 23.31 23.02
CA ILE A 568 15.39 23.51 21.67
C ILE A 568 15.37 24.99 21.35
N GLN A 569 16.42 25.47 20.67
CA GLN A 569 16.54 26.84 20.23
C GLN A 569 16.93 26.89 18.75
N LEU A 570 16.16 27.64 17.98
CA LEU A 570 16.38 27.95 16.58
C LEU A 570 16.88 29.39 16.47
N ARG A 571 18.05 29.59 15.85
CA ARG A 571 18.57 30.91 15.52
C ARG A 571 18.57 31.08 14.01
N LEU A 572 17.77 32.01 13.51
CA LEU A 572 17.67 32.33 12.10
C LEU A 572 18.83 33.27 11.74
N SER A 573 19.56 32.94 10.67
CA SER A 573 20.63 33.79 10.15
C SER A 573 20.18 35.19 9.72
N LYS A 574 18.93 35.30 9.24
CA LYS A 574 18.25 36.57 8.97
C LYS A 574 16.88 36.53 9.62
N PRO A 575 16.51 37.53 10.45
CA PRO A 575 15.20 37.54 11.08
C PRO A 575 14.05 37.49 10.06
N GLN A 576 13.03 36.66 10.31
CA GLN A 576 11.88 36.45 9.43
C GLN A 576 10.59 36.94 10.10
N GLN A 577 9.62 37.38 9.31
CA GLN A 577 8.30 37.71 9.83
C GLN A 577 7.51 36.42 10.10
N VAL A 578 7.10 36.21 11.35
CA VAL A 578 6.39 35.00 11.81
C VAL A 578 5.27 35.43 12.74
N GLN A 579 4.09 34.83 12.61
CA GLN A 579 3.00 34.98 13.58
C GLN A 579 2.64 33.64 14.20
N ASN A 580 2.84 32.55 13.47
CA ASN A 580 2.42 31.22 13.89
C ASN A 580 3.61 30.27 13.94
N ILE A 581 3.62 29.46 14.98
CA ILE A 581 4.55 28.34 15.15
C ILE A 581 3.69 27.09 15.18
N MET A 582 3.96 26.12 14.32
CA MET A 582 3.34 24.79 14.46
C MET A 582 4.38 23.86 15.08
N VAL A 583 4.01 23.20 16.16
CA VAL A 583 4.85 22.19 16.81
C VAL A 583 4.19 20.83 16.60
N SER A 584 4.89 19.96 15.87
CA SER A 584 4.49 18.57 15.75
C SER A 584 5.26 17.74 16.76
N GLN A 585 4.52 17.05 17.64
CA GLN A 585 5.13 16.13 18.58
C GLN A 585 5.50 14.81 17.91
N ASN A 586 6.15 13.93 18.66
CA ASN A 586 6.48 12.60 18.21
C ASN A 586 5.24 11.67 18.08
N LEU A 587 4.47 11.81 17.00
CA LEU A 587 3.25 11.04 16.73
C LEU A 587 3.53 9.57 16.34
N LEU A 588 4.72 9.28 15.82
CA LEU A 588 5.15 7.90 15.52
C LEU A 588 5.32 7.02 16.76
N ALA A 589 5.21 7.60 17.96
CA ALA A 589 5.32 6.92 19.25
C ALA A 589 3.98 6.64 19.93
N ILE A 590 2.86 7.20 19.45
CA ILE A 590 1.59 7.23 20.21
C ILE A 590 0.65 6.06 19.89
N GLY A 591 1.06 5.11 19.05
CA GLY A 591 0.33 3.84 19.01
C GLY A 591 0.95 2.79 18.12
N ARG A 592 1.79 1.91 18.67
CA ARG A 592 2.02 0.54 18.16
C ARG A 592 2.42 -0.42 19.30
N GLY A 593 1.50 -1.33 19.63
CA GLY A 593 1.74 -2.44 20.53
C GLY A 593 2.76 -3.42 19.94
N GLY A 594 3.81 -3.74 20.72
CA GLY A 594 4.77 -4.78 20.39
C GLY A 594 6.13 -4.54 21.02
N ARG A 595 6.62 -5.53 21.78
CA ARG A 595 7.91 -5.56 22.51
C ARG A 595 9.07 -4.84 21.78
N ARG A 596 9.35 -3.59 22.18
CA ARG A 596 10.53 -2.74 21.88
C ARG A 596 10.49 -1.51 22.82
N PRO A 597 11.58 -0.72 22.99
CA PRO A 597 11.75 0.24 24.10
C PRO A 597 10.54 1.16 24.27
N LYS A 598 10.25 1.53 25.53
CA LYS A 598 9.11 2.40 25.87
C LYS A 598 9.08 3.60 24.91
N PRO A 599 7.92 3.91 24.31
CA PRO A 599 7.80 5.08 23.43
C PRO A 599 8.26 6.33 24.18
N PRO A 600 8.89 7.31 23.48
CA PRO A 600 9.21 8.60 24.07
C PRO A 600 8.01 9.21 24.77
N ALA A 601 8.26 9.96 25.85
CA ALA A 601 7.21 10.67 26.56
C ALA A 601 6.57 11.71 25.63
N ALA A 602 5.27 11.93 25.76
CA ALA A 602 4.60 13.00 25.04
C ALA A 602 4.94 14.35 25.70
N VAL A 603 5.01 15.41 24.89
CA VAL A 603 5.13 16.78 25.38
C VAL A 603 3.72 17.28 25.68
N GLU A 604 3.44 17.60 26.94
CA GLU A 604 2.11 18.06 27.34
C GLU A 604 2.02 19.58 27.39
N ARG A 605 3.11 20.27 27.74
CA ARG A 605 3.13 21.73 27.87
C ARG A 605 4.48 22.30 27.50
N ILE A 606 4.47 23.42 26.78
CA ILE A 606 5.68 24.14 26.38
C ILE A 606 5.62 25.61 26.77
N ALA A 607 6.81 26.21 26.89
CA ALA A 607 7.03 27.64 26.96
C ALA A 607 7.78 28.11 25.72
N VAL A 608 7.24 29.11 25.03
CA VAL A 608 7.84 29.71 23.84
C VAL A 608 8.43 31.07 24.17
N HIS A 609 9.70 31.26 23.85
CA HIS A 609 10.43 32.51 24.03
C HIS A 609 10.91 33.06 22.69
N ILE A 610 10.62 34.33 22.45
CA ILE A 610 10.99 35.04 21.22
C ILE A 610 12.17 35.99 21.50
N ASN A 611 13.13 36.02 20.59
CA ASN A 611 14.26 36.96 20.54
C ASN A 611 15.04 37.11 21.87
N GLY A 612 15.19 36.01 22.62
CA GLY A 612 15.94 35.98 23.88
C GLY A 612 15.18 36.48 25.12
N SER A 613 13.86 36.67 25.03
CA SER A 613 13.05 37.06 26.18
C SER A 613 13.19 36.08 27.35
N LYS A 614 13.47 36.62 28.55
CA LYS A 614 13.55 35.83 29.80
C LYS A 614 12.18 35.27 30.19
N LYS A 615 11.11 36.06 30.05
CA LYS A 615 9.73 35.61 30.28
C LYS A 615 9.21 34.89 29.03
N PRO A 616 8.39 33.82 29.19
CA PRO A 616 7.75 33.18 28.05
C PRO A 616 6.80 34.16 27.37
N THR A 617 6.85 34.18 26.04
CA THR A 617 5.91 34.93 25.21
C THR A 617 4.55 34.22 25.17
N VAL A 618 4.56 32.88 25.12
CA VAL A 618 3.37 32.02 25.19
C VAL A 618 3.71 30.78 26.01
N GLU A 619 2.80 30.36 26.88
CA GLU A 619 2.77 29.00 27.43
C GLU A 619 1.49 28.32 26.96
N ILE A 620 1.60 27.07 26.53
CA ILE A 620 0.46 26.35 25.92
C ILE A 620 0.58 24.85 26.16
N ASP A 621 -0.57 24.23 26.37
CA ASP A 621 -0.71 22.77 26.41
C ASP A 621 -0.81 22.22 24.98
N LEU A 622 -0.09 21.14 24.70
CA LEU A 622 -0.07 20.51 23.37
C LEU A 622 -1.17 19.44 23.25
N LEU A 623 -1.74 19.36 22.06
CA LEU A 623 -2.64 18.29 21.66
C LEU A 623 -1.82 17.04 21.39
N LEU A 624 -2.27 15.86 21.84
CA LEU A 624 -1.48 14.61 21.84
C LEU A 624 -1.61 13.77 20.55
N ASP A 625 -2.61 14.04 19.73
CA ASP A 625 -2.95 13.28 18.52
C ASP A 625 -2.77 14.09 17.23
N GLN A 626 -2.39 15.37 17.34
CA GLN A 626 -2.22 16.28 16.22
C GLN A 626 -1.17 17.37 16.50
N PRO A 627 -0.62 18.02 15.46
CA PRO A 627 0.22 19.20 15.65
C PRO A 627 -0.53 20.33 16.35
N THR A 628 0.21 21.10 17.16
CA THR A 628 -0.35 22.23 17.90
C THR A 628 0.13 23.54 17.31
N ARG A 629 -0.81 24.41 16.96
CA ARG A 629 -0.51 25.79 16.57
C ARG A 629 -0.32 26.63 17.83
N VAL A 630 0.80 27.33 17.86
CA VAL A 630 1.10 28.40 18.81
C VAL A 630 1.02 29.72 18.06
N GLU A 631 -0.03 30.48 18.33
CA GLU A 631 -0.22 31.82 17.78
C GLU A 631 0.47 32.85 18.67
N LEU A 632 1.31 33.70 18.08
CA LEU A 632 1.94 34.80 18.78
C LEU A 632 0.97 36.00 18.86
N PRO A 633 1.02 36.82 19.93
CA PRO A 633 0.09 37.94 20.12
C PRO A 633 0.07 38.96 18.99
N ALA A 634 1.17 39.08 18.26
CA ALA A 634 1.31 39.87 17.06
C ALA A 634 2.36 39.24 16.14
N LYS A 635 2.37 39.67 14.88
CA LYS A 635 3.42 39.30 13.93
C LYS A 635 4.76 39.87 14.39
N VAL A 636 5.78 39.02 14.50
CA VAL A 636 7.11 39.39 15.00
C VAL A 636 8.21 39.12 13.98
N LYS A 637 9.23 39.98 14.00
CA LYS A 637 10.50 39.76 13.30
C LYS A 637 11.37 38.81 14.14
N LEU A 638 11.22 37.51 13.91
CA LEU A 638 11.84 36.43 14.65
C LEU A 638 13.29 36.21 14.22
N GLY A 639 14.24 36.50 15.11
CA GLY A 639 15.65 36.13 14.97
C GLY A 639 16.03 34.87 15.76
N THR A 640 15.44 34.69 16.94
CA THR A 640 15.67 33.51 17.80
C THR A 640 14.35 33.01 18.37
N LEU A 641 14.09 31.71 18.25
CA LEU A 641 13.02 30.99 18.91
C LEU A 641 13.63 30.00 19.92
N ARG A 642 13.18 30.03 21.17
CA ARG A 642 13.49 28.98 22.15
C ARG A 642 12.19 28.37 22.65
N ILE A 643 12.11 27.05 22.61
CA ILE A 643 10.99 26.26 23.13
C ILE A 643 11.51 25.43 24.31
N GLU A 644 10.90 25.59 25.48
CA GLU A 644 11.18 24.78 26.68
C GLU A 644 10.01 23.83 26.93
N ILE A 645 10.32 22.57 27.25
CA ILE A 645 9.31 21.57 27.62
C ILE A 645 9.07 21.66 29.12
N LEU A 646 7.86 22.09 29.50
CA LEU A 646 7.46 22.29 30.89
C LEU A 646 6.88 21.01 31.52
N LYS A 647 6.12 20.22 30.73
CA LYS A 647 5.43 19.03 31.21
C LYS A 647 5.49 17.88 30.20
N ARG A 648 5.63 16.65 30.70
CA ARG A 648 5.70 15.40 29.90
C ARG A 648 4.87 14.28 30.53
N SER A 649 4.26 13.44 29.70
CA SER A 649 3.21 12.48 30.11
C SER A 649 3.66 11.33 31.03
N SER A 650 4.94 10.95 30.99
CA SER A 650 5.47 9.87 31.82
C SER A 650 6.43 10.35 32.92
N GLY A 651 6.43 11.65 33.25
CA GLY A 651 7.49 12.22 34.10
C GLY A 651 8.89 12.00 33.49
N ARG A 652 9.95 11.85 34.31
CA ARG A 652 11.35 11.76 33.82
C ARG A 652 11.78 10.43 33.20
N THR A 653 10.89 9.46 33.02
CA THR A 653 11.28 8.08 32.67
C THR A 653 11.48 7.82 31.16
N GLY A 654 11.39 8.85 30.32
CA GLY A 654 11.54 8.74 28.86
C GLY A 654 12.14 9.99 28.23
N SER A 655 12.83 9.81 27.10
CA SER A 655 13.22 10.91 26.23
C SER A 655 11.98 11.62 25.70
N VAL A 656 12.12 12.91 25.40
CA VAL A 656 11.02 13.75 24.90
C VAL A 656 11.56 14.71 23.83
N GLY A 657 10.71 15.14 22.92
CA GLY A 657 11.07 16.09 21.88
C GLY A 657 9.97 16.24 20.84
N PHE A 658 10.33 16.78 19.69
CA PHE A 658 9.42 17.14 18.61
C PHE A 658 9.77 16.36 17.34
N SER A 659 8.78 16.10 16.50
CA SER A 659 9.03 15.66 15.14
C SER A 659 9.50 16.85 14.31
N GLU A 660 8.73 17.93 14.27
CA GLU A 660 8.99 19.06 13.37
C GLU A 660 8.49 20.39 13.95
N ILE A 661 9.14 21.50 13.58
CA ILE A 661 8.77 22.86 13.97
C ILE A 661 8.62 23.72 12.71
N TYR A 662 7.41 24.20 12.47
CA TYR A 662 7.11 25.09 11.34
C TYR A 662 6.96 26.53 11.82
N LEU A 663 7.47 27.47 11.04
CA LEU A 663 7.41 28.91 11.31
C LEU A 663 6.74 29.62 10.12
N TYR A 664 5.61 30.30 10.32
CA TYR A 664 4.82 30.89 9.21
C TYR A 664 4.01 32.14 9.57
#